data_AF-A0A2W7IG62-F1
#
_entry.id   AF-A0A2W7IG62-F1
#
_cell.length_a   1.000
_cell.length_b   1.000
_cell.length_c   1.000
_cell.angle_alpha   90.00
_cell.angle_beta   90.00
_cell.angle_gamma   90.00
#
_symmetry.space_group_name_H-M   'P 1'
#
loop_
_entity.id
_entity.type
_entity.pdbx_description
1 polymer ?
#
loop_
_entity_poly.entity_id
_entity_poly.type
_entity_poly.pdbx_seq_one_letter_code
_entity_poly.pdbx_strand_id
1 'polypeptide(L)'
;MSDIAPPLVIAHRGASGYLPEHTIEAYRLAIEMGADVIEPDVVVTKDGVLITRHESNLSETTDVSEHPEFADRHTTKFLDGANVSGWFAEDFTLAEIKTLWARERIPEERPESAAHNDEFRIATLAEIIALVNEVETDTGRQIAIAPETKNPTYFGYYGTYLDGTPLHIDISAMLVEALVSLGFTDAQRVFIQSFDLLNLMQLEHEIMPAAGVDFQLVQLLGGAVDVAFHLNPAYAALGADPTVYAPYAFGYPLTAAAALNGELFTPAAIQAMAQSYADFIAPPKDALLTATGLARPVDADGDGTADATSILTGATLDLAALAEALGIGVIPWTVRIEEGFRALNPDGTEQLPVEEYVRLYDLGLSALFTDFPDLGREIADQWAVGEAAIAASNDLGGKDILVRALDGLTAAKGTAAHDRAIYWGEGTVVLPGTIEELRLHGAADVSVVGNALDNRLLGNAGDNRFFETAGRDRIDGGIGRDMLVLEGSAGDYTVTVEDGIAVIGNTATGGIQRTANVETLLFADGAQALFATGQTEIASLYRTLLGRAAETGGFDFWAERSHDGMSLQEMAQGFAAADEFAARSAGLTTANFVATLYAEALNRQGEAAGLQWWAAQIDGGAMSRDEAAVGFLSSAEFAGHAAEVWLFA
;
A
#
# COMPACT_ATOMS: atom_id res chain seq x y z
N MET A 1 1.60 -1.36 -31.12
CA MET A 1 0.93 -1.54 -29.83
C MET A 1 -0.46 -0.96 -30.00
N SER A 2 -1.51 -1.68 -29.62
CA SER A 2 -2.87 -1.14 -29.67
C SER A 2 -2.99 -0.08 -28.57
N ASP A 3 -3.43 1.13 -28.92
CA ASP A 3 -3.81 2.14 -27.93
C ASP A 3 -4.96 1.57 -27.09
N ILE A 4 -4.62 1.02 -25.92
CA ILE A 4 -5.61 0.57 -24.93
C ILE A 4 -6.10 1.84 -24.24
N ALA A 5 -7.41 1.97 -24.00
CA ALA A 5 -7.92 3.08 -23.23
C ALA A 5 -7.33 3.01 -21.81
N PRO A 6 -6.81 4.12 -21.25
CA PRO A 6 -6.30 4.09 -19.89
C PRO A 6 -7.42 3.70 -18.91
N PRO A 7 -7.11 2.95 -17.84
CA PRO A 7 -8.04 2.73 -16.74
C PRO A 7 -8.52 4.07 -16.18
N LEU A 8 -9.79 4.13 -15.75
CA LEU A 8 -10.34 5.34 -15.15
C LEU A 8 -9.72 5.60 -13.79
N VAL A 9 -9.42 6.86 -13.50
CA VAL A 9 -8.96 7.31 -12.18
C VAL A 9 -10.18 7.81 -11.40
N ILE A 10 -10.55 7.06 -10.37
CA ILE A 10 -11.62 7.45 -9.44
C ILE A 10 -11.00 8.09 -8.20
N ALA A 11 -11.28 9.38 -8.01
CA ALA A 11 -10.81 10.13 -6.86
C ALA A 11 -11.63 9.78 -5.62
N HIS A 12 -11.08 8.89 -4.80
CA HIS A 12 -11.70 8.36 -3.59
C HIS A 12 -11.85 9.49 -2.56
N ARG A 13 -13.11 9.88 -2.33
CA ARG A 13 -13.51 11.03 -1.50
C ARG A 13 -12.96 12.38 -1.97
N GLY A 14 -12.59 12.49 -3.25
CA GLY A 14 -11.86 13.61 -3.83
C GLY A 14 -10.35 13.43 -3.80
N ALA A 15 -9.60 14.53 -3.80
CA ALA A 15 -8.15 14.53 -3.64
C ALA A 15 -7.78 14.41 -2.15
N SER A 16 -8.25 13.33 -1.51
CA SER A 16 -8.26 13.16 -0.05
C SER A 16 -6.87 13.00 0.55
N GLY A 17 -5.85 12.68 -0.26
CA GLY A 17 -4.45 12.73 0.14
C GLY A 17 -3.94 14.15 0.43
N TYR A 18 -4.62 15.18 -0.10
CA TYR A 18 -4.16 16.57 -0.09
C TYR A 18 -5.08 17.52 0.69
N LEU A 19 -6.39 17.22 0.75
CA LEU A 19 -7.40 18.06 1.41
C LEU A 19 -8.39 17.17 2.19
N PRO A 20 -9.04 17.72 3.25
CA PRO A 20 -10.06 16.98 3.99
C PRO A 20 -11.13 16.37 3.07
N GLU A 21 -11.34 15.06 3.24
CA GLU A 21 -12.21 14.24 2.41
C GLU A 21 -13.65 14.77 2.31
N HIS A 22 -14.31 14.49 1.17
CA HIS A 22 -15.70 14.85 0.89
C HIS A 22 -16.06 16.34 1.01
N THR A 23 -15.10 17.20 0.69
CA THR A 23 -15.31 18.65 0.53
C THR A 23 -15.42 19.00 -0.96
N ILE A 24 -16.10 20.09 -1.30
CA ILE A 24 -16.17 20.57 -2.69
C ILE A 24 -14.78 20.88 -3.23
N GLU A 25 -13.90 21.37 -2.36
CA GLU A 25 -12.52 21.69 -2.63
C GLU A 25 -11.68 20.46 -2.97
N ALA A 26 -11.81 19.37 -2.20
CA ALA A 26 -11.16 18.09 -2.51
C ALA A 26 -11.63 17.52 -3.86
N TYR A 27 -12.94 17.59 -4.17
CA TYR A 27 -13.44 17.14 -5.47
C TYR A 27 -12.97 18.01 -6.63
N ARG A 28 -12.94 19.33 -6.44
CA ARG A 28 -12.46 20.26 -7.47
C ARG A 28 -10.99 20.02 -7.77
N LEU A 29 -10.16 19.88 -6.72
CA LEU A 29 -8.74 19.56 -6.88
C LEU A 29 -8.53 18.23 -7.61
N ALA A 30 -9.30 17.19 -7.27
CA ALA A 30 -9.24 15.91 -7.98
C ALA A 30 -9.52 16.03 -9.49
N ILE A 31 -10.54 16.81 -9.86
CA ILE A 31 -10.88 17.07 -11.27
C ILE A 31 -9.76 17.81 -12.00
N GLU A 32 -9.14 18.78 -11.34
CA GLU A 32 -7.98 19.54 -11.84
C GLU A 32 -6.75 18.64 -12.03
N MET A 33 -6.55 17.69 -11.11
CA MET A 33 -5.51 16.65 -11.16
C MET A 33 -5.76 15.58 -12.23
N GLY A 34 -6.94 15.58 -12.86
CA GLY A 34 -7.24 14.72 -14.00
C GLY A 34 -8.07 13.49 -13.67
N ALA A 35 -8.72 13.44 -12.50
CA ALA A 35 -9.71 12.39 -12.21
C ALA A 35 -10.80 12.32 -13.30
N ASP A 36 -11.20 11.09 -13.64
CA ASP A 36 -12.31 10.82 -14.57
C ASP A 36 -13.64 10.75 -13.81
N VAL A 37 -13.58 10.30 -12.55
CA VAL A 37 -14.72 10.09 -11.66
C VAL A 37 -14.38 10.64 -10.28
N ILE A 38 -15.34 11.30 -9.62
CA ILE A 38 -15.23 11.66 -8.20
C ILE A 38 -16.17 10.78 -7.38
N GLU A 39 -15.72 10.35 -6.20
CA GLU A 39 -16.43 9.38 -5.36
C GLU A 39 -17.03 10.06 -4.11
N PRO A 40 -18.37 10.19 -4.06
CA PRO A 40 -19.06 10.63 -2.85
C PRO A 40 -19.74 9.49 -2.07
N ASP A 41 -19.23 9.16 -0.89
CA ASP A 41 -19.97 8.43 0.14
C ASP A 41 -21.20 9.24 0.59
N VAL A 42 -22.42 8.71 0.47
CA VAL A 42 -23.66 9.42 0.83
C VAL A 42 -24.29 8.90 2.13
N VAL A 43 -24.63 9.84 3.00
CA VAL A 43 -25.47 9.65 4.21
C VAL A 43 -26.60 10.67 4.22
N VAL A 44 -27.55 10.53 5.14
CA VAL A 44 -28.77 11.35 5.17
C VAL A 44 -28.87 12.19 6.45
N THR A 45 -29.28 13.46 6.30
CA THR A 45 -29.62 14.34 7.42
C THR A 45 -31.03 14.06 7.95
N LYS A 46 -31.32 14.56 9.15
CA LYS A 46 -32.65 14.47 9.81
C LYS A 46 -33.80 14.99 8.95
N ASP A 47 -33.54 16.03 8.16
CA ASP A 47 -34.48 16.68 7.26
C ASP A 47 -34.44 16.14 5.83
N GLY A 48 -33.79 14.99 5.62
CA GLY A 48 -33.87 14.22 4.38
C GLY A 48 -32.97 14.73 3.25
N VAL A 49 -31.82 15.33 3.57
CA VAL A 49 -30.85 15.78 2.57
C VAL A 49 -29.66 14.83 2.52
N LEU A 50 -29.24 14.47 1.30
CA LEU A 50 -28.02 13.68 1.07
C LEU A 50 -26.77 14.56 1.19
N ILE A 51 -25.94 14.24 2.16
CA ILE A 51 -24.63 14.85 2.40
C ILE A 51 -23.53 13.83 2.14
N THR A 52 -22.31 14.29 1.90
CA THR A 52 -21.19 13.39 1.64
C THR A 52 -20.26 13.22 2.81
N ARG A 53 -20.14 11.98 3.27
CA ARG A 53 -19.39 11.55 4.45
C ARG A 53 -19.15 10.05 4.38
N HIS A 54 -17.93 9.62 4.67
CA HIS A 54 -17.59 8.19 4.71
C HIS A 54 -18.43 7.40 5.71
N GLU A 55 -18.84 8.02 6.82
CA GLU A 55 -19.74 7.40 7.79
C GLU A 55 -20.75 8.42 8.31
N SER A 56 -21.88 7.90 8.81
CA SER A 56 -22.90 8.72 9.46
C SER A 56 -22.37 9.39 10.74
N ASN A 57 -21.38 8.77 11.40
CA ASN A 57 -20.71 9.37 12.55
C ASN A 57 -19.81 10.55 12.12
N LEU A 58 -20.13 11.73 12.61
CA LEU A 58 -19.46 12.99 12.31
C LEU A 58 -18.19 13.20 13.16
N SER A 59 -17.95 12.37 14.16
CA SER A 59 -16.97 12.67 15.22
C SER A 59 -15.53 12.76 14.74
N GLU A 60 -15.12 11.91 13.80
CA GLU A 60 -13.72 11.76 13.40
C GLU A 60 -13.27 12.83 12.41
N THR A 61 -14.17 13.25 11.51
CA THR A 61 -13.82 14.12 10.37
C THR A 61 -14.60 15.43 10.39
N THR A 62 -15.08 15.87 11.57
CA THR A 62 -15.64 17.22 11.76
C THR A 62 -15.24 17.82 13.10
N ASP A 63 -15.54 19.10 13.29
CA ASP A 63 -15.42 19.82 14.57
C ASP A 63 -16.63 19.63 15.52
N VAL A 64 -17.58 18.72 15.24
CA VAL A 64 -18.84 18.58 16.00
C VAL A 64 -18.66 18.46 17.52
N SER A 65 -17.58 17.83 17.96
CA SER A 65 -17.27 17.66 19.39
C SER A 65 -16.94 18.97 20.11
N GLU A 66 -16.58 20.01 19.36
CA GLU A 66 -16.24 21.34 19.86
C GLU A 66 -17.44 22.29 19.94
N HIS A 67 -18.63 21.83 19.51
CA HIS A 67 -19.88 22.59 19.55
C HIS A 67 -20.73 22.26 20.80
N PRO A 68 -20.74 23.11 21.84
CA PRO A 68 -21.45 22.81 23.08
C PRO A 68 -22.98 22.70 22.92
N GLU A 69 -23.55 23.38 21.92
CA GLU A 69 -24.97 23.30 21.57
C GLU A 69 -25.41 21.93 21.03
N PHE A 70 -24.45 21.07 20.65
CA PHE A 70 -24.71 19.70 20.17
C PHE A 70 -24.27 18.63 21.16
N ALA A 71 -23.78 19.01 22.35
CA ALA A 71 -23.29 18.06 23.35
C ALA A 71 -24.36 17.04 23.81
N ASP A 72 -25.65 17.43 23.77
CA ASP A 72 -26.79 16.56 24.12
C ASP A 72 -27.15 15.53 23.04
N ARG A 73 -26.54 15.62 21.85
CA ARG A 73 -26.72 14.68 20.74
C ARG A 73 -25.68 13.56 20.69
N HIS A 74 -24.65 13.62 21.54
CA HIS A 74 -23.68 12.54 21.63
C HIS A 74 -24.37 11.28 22.16
N THR A 75 -24.33 10.21 21.38
CA THR A 75 -25.04 8.97 21.69
C THR A 75 -24.23 7.74 21.25
N THR A 76 -24.73 6.55 21.55
CA THR A 76 -24.18 5.28 21.08
C THR A 76 -25.20 4.59 20.19
N LYS A 77 -24.80 4.20 18.99
CA LYS A 77 -25.63 3.47 18.03
C LYS A 77 -24.96 2.15 17.65
N PHE A 78 -25.79 1.16 17.32
CA PHE A 78 -25.31 -0.07 16.71
C PHE A 78 -25.21 0.16 15.20
N LEU A 79 -24.01 0.06 14.64
CA LEU A 79 -23.73 0.26 13.23
C LEU A 79 -22.81 -0.89 12.78
N ASP A 80 -23.21 -1.61 11.73
CA ASP A 80 -22.43 -2.67 11.08
C ASP A 80 -21.83 -3.71 12.03
N GLY A 81 -22.61 -4.12 13.03
CA GLY A 81 -22.19 -5.15 13.99
C GLY A 81 -21.47 -4.63 15.24
N ALA A 82 -21.20 -3.32 15.33
CA ALA A 82 -20.48 -2.71 16.44
C ALA A 82 -21.26 -1.56 17.10
N ASN A 83 -21.02 -1.33 18.39
CA ASN A 83 -21.51 -0.13 19.07
C ASN A 83 -20.53 1.01 18.83
N VAL A 84 -20.98 2.05 18.12
CA VAL A 84 -20.22 3.25 17.80
C VAL A 84 -20.78 4.41 18.61
N SER A 85 -19.92 5.20 19.25
CA SER A 85 -20.33 6.40 19.98
C SER A 85 -19.89 7.67 19.23
N GLY A 86 -20.74 8.69 19.26
CA GLY A 86 -20.46 9.93 18.56
C GLY A 86 -21.71 10.76 18.27
N TRP A 87 -21.62 11.58 17.24
CA TRP A 87 -22.70 12.40 16.69
C TRP A 87 -23.04 11.92 15.30
N PHE A 88 -24.33 11.70 15.00
CA PHE A 88 -24.74 11.02 13.78
C PHE A 88 -25.53 11.95 12.87
N ALA A 89 -25.21 11.98 11.58
CA ALA A 89 -25.77 12.91 10.58
C ALA A 89 -27.31 12.95 10.57
N GLU A 90 -27.96 11.80 10.73
CA GLU A 90 -29.41 11.65 10.75
C GLU A 90 -30.09 12.30 11.96
N ASP A 91 -29.33 12.72 12.97
CA ASP A 91 -29.84 13.48 14.12
C ASP A 91 -29.66 15.00 13.98
N PHE A 92 -29.14 15.47 12.84
CA PHE A 92 -28.91 16.87 12.52
C PHE A 92 -29.66 17.28 11.27
N THR A 93 -30.21 18.49 11.28
CA THR A 93 -30.73 19.11 10.05
C THR A 93 -29.58 19.57 9.16
N LEU A 94 -29.81 19.73 7.85
CA LEU A 94 -28.78 20.28 6.96
C LEU A 94 -28.29 21.65 7.43
N ALA A 95 -29.18 22.49 7.95
CA ALA A 95 -28.82 23.81 8.45
C ALA A 95 -27.79 23.75 9.60
N GLU A 96 -27.86 22.72 10.45
CA GLU A 96 -26.90 22.47 11.52
C GLU A 96 -25.63 21.81 10.99
N ILE A 97 -25.74 20.85 10.07
CA ILE A 97 -24.58 20.24 9.39
C ILE A 97 -23.72 21.33 8.73
N LYS A 98 -24.34 22.33 8.10
CA LYS A 98 -23.63 23.42 7.43
C LYS A 98 -22.96 24.41 8.39
N THR A 99 -23.13 24.28 9.72
CA THR A 99 -22.32 25.04 10.69
C THR A 99 -21.01 24.36 11.05
N LEU A 100 -20.88 23.06 10.79
CA LEU A 100 -19.69 22.27 11.08
C LEU A 100 -18.61 22.49 10.01
N TRP A 101 -17.36 22.29 10.40
CA TRP A 101 -16.22 22.23 9.50
C TRP A 101 -15.74 20.80 9.29
N ALA A 102 -15.23 20.52 8.09
CA ALA A 102 -14.57 19.26 7.76
C ALA A 102 -13.15 19.21 8.31
N ARG A 103 -12.69 18.02 8.71
CA ARG A 103 -11.35 17.75 9.21
C ARG A 103 -10.77 16.47 8.61
N GLU A 104 -9.44 16.45 8.47
CA GLU A 104 -8.65 15.28 8.09
C GLU A 104 -8.83 14.15 9.11
N ARG A 105 -8.99 12.92 8.60
CA ARG A 105 -9.24 11.71 9.39
C ARG A 105 -7.97 11.14 10.02
N ILE A 106 -6.84 11.28 9.33
CA ILE A 106 -5.53 10.71 9.72
C ILE A 106 -4.46 11.82 9.78
N PRO A 107 -4.62 12.81 10.67
CA PRO A 107 -3.79 14.02 10.66
C PRO A 107 -2.31 13.78 10.97
N GLU A 108 -1.98 12.67 11.64
CA GLU A 108 -0.60 12.25 11.86
C GLU A 108 0.10 11.83 10.56
N GLU A 109 -0.61 11.12 9.69
CA GLU A 109 -0.11 10.65 8.37
C GLU A 109 -0.20 11.75 7.30
N ARG A 110 -1.21 12.63 7.41
CA ARG A 110 -1.50 13.70 6.44
C ARG A 110 -1.45 15.08 7.07
N PRO A 111 -0.29 15.53 7.58
CA PRO A 111 -0.17 16.84 8.21
C PRO A 111 -0.47 17.99 7.25
N GLU A 112 -0.21 17.84 5.95
CA GLU A 112 -0.52 18.85 4.93
C GLU A 112 -2.03 19.00 4.71
N SER A 113 -2.78 17.89 4.58
CA SER A 113 -4.25 17.92 4.53
C SER A 113 -4.84 18.47 5.83
N ALA A 114 -4.31 18.03 6.99
CA ALA A 114 -4.74 18.50 8.30
C ALA A 114 -4.50 20.00 8.52
N ALA A 115 -3.58 20.62 7.79
CA ALA A 115 -3.39 22.07 7.82
C ALA A 115 -4.61 22.85 7.30
N HIS A 116 -5.49 22.18 6.53
CA HIS A 116 -6.76 22.71 6.03
C HIS A 116 -7.97 22.35 6.91
N ASN A 117 -7.75 21.79 8.10
CA ASN A 117 -8.81 21.61 9.07
C ASN A 117 -9.50 22.96 9.36
N ASP A 118 -10.83 22.92 9.47
CA ASP A 118 -11.65 24.09 9.79
C ASP A 118 -11.76 25.14 8.67
N GLU A 119 -11.41 24.79 7.42
CA GLU A 119 -11.53 25.67 6.25
C GLU A 119 -12.76 25.39 5.38
N PHE A 120 -13.20 24.13 5.30
CA PHE A 120 -14.19 23.67 4.33
C PHE A 120 -15.47 23.14 4.97
N ARG A 121 -16.59 23.29 4.26
CA ARG A 121 -17.92 22.83 4.71
C ARG A 121 -18.25 21.46 4.17
N ILE A 122 -19.06 20.73 4.93
CA ILE A 122 -19.60 19.43 4.51
C ILE A 122 -20.43 19.62 3.23
N ALA A 123 -20.12 18.85 2.19
CA ALA A 123 -20.77 18.94 0.89
C ALA A 123 -22.10 18.16 0.85
N THR A 124 -23.03 18.63 0.02
CA THR A 124 -24.25 17.92 -0.37
C THR A 124 -24.08 17.28 -1.74
N LEU A 125 -24.84 16.22 -2.02
CA LEU A 125 -24.85 15.62 -3.36
C LEU A 125 -25.24 16.65 -4.44
N ALA A 126 -26.15 17.57 -4.13
CA ALA A 126 -26.59 18.61 -5.06
C ALA A 126 -25.46 19.60 -5.40
N GLU A 127 -24.61 19.98 -4.44
CA GLU A 127 -23.45 20.84 -4.68
C GLU A 127 -22.39 20.13 -5.54
N ILE A 128 -22.22 18.81 -5.37
CA ILE A 128 -21.29 18.01 -6.19
C ILE A 128 -21.76 17.91 -7.63
N ILE A 129 -23.06 17.66 -7.84
CA ILE A 129 -23.66 17.65 -9.19
C ILE A 129 -23.53 19.05 -9.84
N ALA A 130 -23.70 20.12 -9.05
CA ALA A 130 -23.46 21.48 -9.55
C ALA A 130 -22.00 21.68 -9.98
N LEU A 131 -21.02 21.19 -9.21
CA LEU A 131 -19.59 21.25 -9.56
C LEU A 131 -19.30 20.54 -10.89
N VAL A 132 -19.75 19.29 -11.08
CA VAL A 132 -19.44 18.55 -12.32
C VAL A 132 -20.13 19.15 -13.54
N ASN A 133 -21.32 19.75 -13.37
CA ASN A 133 -22.02 20.48 -14.43
C ASN A 133 -21.32 21.81 -14.78
N GLU A 134 -20.76 22.50 -13.78
CA GLU A 134 -19.92 23.69 -13.97
C GLU A 134 -18.68 23.33 -14.80
N VAL A 135 -17.96 22.27 -14.42
CA VAL A 135 -16.77 21.79 -15.14
C VAL A 135 -17.09 21.43 -16.59
N GLU A 136 -18.19 20.72 -16.84
CA GLU A 136 -18.63 20.40 -18.20
C GLU A 136 -18.95 21.66 -19.00
N THR A 137 -19.63 22.64 -18.39
CA THR A 137 -19.96 23.91 -19.03
C THR A 137 -18.71 24.70 -19.40
N ASP A 138 -17.72 24.73 -18.51
CA ASP A 138 -16.52 25.56 -18.66
C ASP A 138 -15.45 24.91 -19.56
N THR A 139 -15.32 23.59 -19.52
CA THR A 139 -14.21 22.86 -20.15
C THR A 139 -14.64 21.87 -21.23
N GLY A 140 -15.92 21.50 -21.26
CA GLY A 140 -16.43 20.40 -22.09
C GLY A 140 -16.05 19.00 -21.60
N ARG A 141 -15.29 18.87 -20.49
CA ARG A 141 -14.99 17.58 -19.87
C ARG A 141 -16.21 17.10 -19.08
N GLN A 142 -16.66 15.89 -19.38
CA GLN A 142 -17.70 15.22 -18.61
C GLN A 142 -17.04 14.43 -17.48
N ILE A 143 -17.31 14.83 -16.24
CA ILE A 143 -16.87 14.12 -15.04
C ILE A 143 -18.00 13.21 -14.57
N ALA A 144 -17.70 11.96 -14.27
CA ALA A 144 -18.65 11.02 -13.67
C ALA A 144 -18.62 11.11 -12.13
N ILE A 145 -19.64 10.56 -11.48
CA ILE A 145 -19.69 10.39 -10.03
C ILE A 145 -19.88 8.91 -9.66
N ALA A 146 -19.26 8.47 -8.57
CA ALA A 146 -19.39 7.12 -8.04
C ALA A 146 -19.99 7.11 -6.61
N PRO A 147 -21.27 7.45 -6.43
CA PRO A 147 -21.85 7.57 -5.10
C PRO A 147 -21.94 6.22 -4.37
N GLU A 148 -21.39 6.13 -3.15
CA GLU A 148 -21.57 4.97 -2.26
C GLU A 148 -22.77 5.17 -1.33
N THR A 149 -23.73 4.24 -1.32
CA THR A 149 -24.78 4.24 -0.29
C THR A 149 -24.23 3.67 1.02
N LYS A 150 -23.97 4.54 2.01
CA LYS A 150 -23.46 4.12 3.32
C LYS A 150 -24.55 3.48 4.18
N ASN A 151 -24.23 2.31 4.73
CA ASN A 151 -25.04 1.56 5.70
C ASN A 151 -26.55 1.48 5.36
N PRO A 152 -26.97 1.09 4.13
CA PRO A 152 -28.38 1.12 3.76
C PRO A 152 -29.23 0.18 4.63
N THR A 153 -28.68 -0.96 5.07
CA THR A 153 -29.36 -1.85 6.04
C THR A 153 -29.62 -1.16 7.38
N TYR A 154 -28.69 -0.33 7.88
CA TYR A 154 -28.89 0.45 9.10
C TYR A 154 -30.07 1.42 8.95
N PHE A 155 -30.05 2.22 7.89
CA PHE A 155 -31.11 3.20 7.62
C PHE A 155 -32.49 2.58 7.39
N GLY A 156 -32.54 1.46 6.67
CA GLY A 156 -33.78 0.80 6.27
C GLY A 156 -34.48 0.03 7.39
N TYR A 157 -33.73 -0.59 8.31
CA TYR A 157 -34.28 -1.61 9.21
C TYR A 157 -34.23 -1.24 10.69
N TYR A 158 -33.04 -0.94 11.23
CA TYR A 158 -32.83 -0.97 12.67
C TYR A 158 -32.27 0.32 13.27
N GLY A 159 -31.89 1.28 12.42
CA GLY A 159 -31.45 2.60 12.85
C GLY A 159 -32.58 3.42 13.46
N THR A 160 -32.22 4.30 14.40
CA THR A 160 -33.16 5.16 15.12
C THR A 160 -32.62 6.57 15.26
N TYR A 161 -33.53 7.55 15.31
CA TYR A 161 -33.24 8.89 15.82
C TYR A 161 -32.96 8.86 17.33
N LEU A 162 -32.44 9.97 17.88
CA LEU A 162 -32.18 10.14 19.32
C LEU A 162 -33.38 9.83 20.24
N ASP A 163 -34.60 10.07 19.79
CA ASP A 163 -35.81 9.80 20.58
C ASP A 163 -36.28 8.34 20.52
N GLY A 164 -35.54 7.48 19.81
CA GLY A 164 -35.84 6.06 19.61
C GLY A 164 -36.82 5.79 18.47
N THR A 165 -37.25 6.80 17.73
CA THR A 165 -38.08 6.61 16.53
C THR A 165 -37.26 5.90 15.45
N PRO A 166 -37.76 4.81 14.82
CA PRO A 166 -37.08 4.15 13.71
C PRO A 166 -36.88 5.10 12.52
N LEU A 167 -35.73 4.98 11.84
CA LEU A 167 -35.41 5.74 10.64
C LEU A 167 -36.29 5.30 9.47
N HIS A 168 -36.21 4.01 9.10
CA HIS A 168 -36.88 3.40 7.95
C HIS A 168 -36.69 4.23 6.66
N ILE A 169 -35.45 4.60 6.40
CA ILE A 169 -35.04 5.39 5.24
C ILE A 169 -34.45 4.45 4.19
N ASP A 170 -35.01 4.48 2.98
CA ASP A 170 -34.40 3.86 1.81
C ASP A 170 -33.47 4.90 1.13
N ILE A 171 -32.20 4.87 1.53
CA ILE A 171 -31.20 5.82 1.02
C ILE A 171 -30.95 5.65 -0.49
N SER A 172 -31.16 4.46 -1.05
CA SER A 172 -30.97 4.19 -2.47
C SER A 172 -32.09 4.79 -3.31
N ALA A 173 -33.34 4.67 -2.85
CA ALA A 173 -34.45 5.38 -3.47
C ALA A 173 -34.25 6.90 -3.40
N MET A 174 -33.78 7.43 -2.27
CA MET A 174 -33.46 8.85 -2.13
C MET A 174 -32.34 9.30 -3.07
N LEU A 175 -31.28 8.50 -3.24
CA LEU A 175 -30.18 8.79 -4.16
C LEU A 175 -30.68 8.87 -5.61
N VAL A 176 -31.44 7.87 -6.06
CA VAL A 176 -32.01 7.85 -7.42
C VAL A 176 -32.98 9.02 -7.62
N GLU A 177 -33.86 9.31 -6.66
CA GLU A 177 -34.76 10.47 -6.72
C GLU A 177 -33.98 11.78 -6.84
N ALA A 178 -32.92 11.95 -6.04
CA ALA A 178 -32.07 13.14 -6.09
C ALA A 178 -31.42 13.30 -7.46
N LEU A 179 -30.79 12.25 -8.01
CA LEU A 179 -30.15 12.26 -9.32
C LEU A 179 -31.14 12.65 -10.44
N VAL A 180 -32.33 12.04 -10.44
CA VAL A 180 -33.39 12.34 -11.41
C VAL A 180 -33.90 13.77 -11.26
N SER A 181 -34.13 14.24 -10.03
CA SER A 181 -34.63 15.59 -9.76
C SER A 181 -33.64 16.69 -10.18
N LEU A 182 -32.35 16.39 -10.10
CA LEU A 182 -31.26 17.28 -10.51
C LEU A 182 -30.92 17.16 -12.01
N GLY A 183 -31.58 16.24 -12.73
CA GLY A 183 -31.36 16.01 -14.17
C GLY A 183 -30.02 15.33 -14.50
N PHE A 184 -29.37 14.70 -13.52
CA PHE A 184 -28.10 14.00 -13.70
C PHE A 184 -28.37 12.51 -13.96
N THR A 185 -28.86 12.21 -15.17
CA THR A 185 -29.43 10.89 -15.53
C THR A 185 -28.64 10.17 -16.63
N ASP A 186 -27.41 10.58 -16.93
CA ASP A 186 -26.56 9.86 -17.88
C ASP A 186 -26.03 8.59 -17.22
N ALA A 187 -26.48 7.44 -17.71
CA ALA A 187 -26.11 6.11 -17.25
C ALA A 187 -24.59 5.90 -17.18
N GLN A 188 -23.83 6.49 -18.12
CA GLN A 188 -22.38 6.31 -18.19
C GLN A 188 -21.60 7.23 -17.25
N ARG A 189 -22.30 8.12 -16.52
CA ARG A 189 -21.69 9.09 -15.60
C ARG A 189 -22.05 8.85 -14.14
N VAL A 190 -22.75 7.76 -13.83
CA VAL A 190 -23.17 7.41 -12.47
C VAL A 190 -22.85 5.96 -12.20
N PHE A 191 -21.99 5.73 -11.21
CA PHE A 191 -21.57 4.42 -10.74
C PHE A 191 -22.04 4.25 -9.28
N ILE A 192 -23.27 3.77 -9.08
CA ILE A 192 -23.78 3.57 -7.72
C ILE A 192 -23.10 2.36 -7.11
N GLN A 193 -22.45 2.56 -5.96
CA GLN A 193 -21.71 1.52 -5.27
C GLN A 193 -22.28 1.21 -3.89
N SER A 194 -22.17 -0.04 -3.46
CA SER A 194 -22.55 -0.47 -2.12
C SER A 194 -21.85 -1.77 -1.74
N PHE A 195 -21.65 -1.97 -0.44
CA PHE A 195 -21.28 -3.27 0.11
C PHE A 195 -22.48 -4.22 0.24
N ASP A 196 -23.70 -3.70 0.41
CA ASP A 196 -24.91 -4.48 0.64
C ASP A 196 -25.47 -5.04 -0.68
N LEU A 197 -25.56 -6.37 -0.80
CA LEU A 197 -26.01 -7.07 -2.01
C LEU A 197 -27.48 -6.76 -2.33
N LEU A 198 -28.33 -6.82 -1.31
CA LEU A 198 -29.76 -6.56 -1.41
C LEU A 198 -30.03 -5.16 -1.96
N ASN A 199 -29.20 -4.19 -1.56
CA ASN A 199 -29.34 -2.81 -2.00
C ASN A 199 -29.15 -2.66 -3.52
N LEU A 200 -28.10 -3.27 -4.06
CA LEU A 200 -27.81 -3.24 -5.50
C LEU A 200 -28.84 -4.04 -6.30
N MET A 201 -29.33 -5.18 -5.77
CA MET A 201 -30.42 -5.93 -6.39
C MET A 201 -31.72 -5.11 -6.46
N GLN A 202 -32.06 -4.37 -5.40
CA GLN A 202 -33.23 -3.50 -5.38
C GLN A 202 -33.09 -2.32 -6.34
N LEU A 203 -31.88 -1.75 -6.45
CA LEU A 203 -31.57 -0.72 -7.43
C LEU A 203 -31.85 -1.21 -8.85
N GLU A 204 -31.28 -2.36 -9.22
CA GLU A 204 -31.42 -2.96 -10.55
C GLU A 204 -32.86 -3.34 -10.90
N HIS A 205 -33.56 -4.03 -9.99
CA HIS A 205 -34.81 -4.69 -10.34
C HIS A 205 -36.07 -3.86 -10.01
N GLU A 206 -35.97 -2.84 -9.16
CA GLU A 206 -37.13 -2.12 -8.65
C GLU A 206 -36.98 -0.59 -8.77
N ILE A 207 -35.94 -0.01 -8.16
CA ILE A 207 -35.83 1.45 -7.97
C ILE A 207 -35.49 2.16 -9.28
N MET A 208 -34.43 1.75 -9.98
CA MET A 208 -34.02 2.39 -11.24
C MET A 208 -35.06 2.18 -12.35
N PRO A 209 -35.65 0.98 -12.54
CA PRO A 209 -36.74 0.79 -13.50
C PRO A 209 -37.98 1.65 -13.20
N ALA A 210 -38.34 1.82 -11.92
CA ALA A 210 -39.47 2.67 -11.53
C ALA A 210 -39.19 4.16 -11.81
N ALA A 211 -37.94 4.58 -11.68
CA ALA A 211 -37.48 5.95 -11.98
C ALA A 211 -37.19 6.18 -13.47
N GLY A 212 -37.10 5.13 -14.29
CA GLY A 212 -36.81 5.23 -15.72
C GLY A 212 -35.34 5.55 -16.03
N VAL A 213 -34.43 5.10 -15.16
CA VAL A 213 -32.97 5.24 -15.29
C VAL A 213 -32.31 3.86 -15.24
N ASP A 214 -31.02 3.81 -15.58
CA ASP A 214 -30.23 2.57 -15.73
C ASP A 214 -28.75 2.88 -15.46
N PHE A 215 -28.43 3.23 -14.20
CA PHE A 215 -27.08 3.62 -13.79
C PHE A 215 -26.18 2.40 -13.62
N GLN A 216 -24.86 2.58 -13.74
CA GLN A 216 -23.92 1.49 -13.53
C GLN A 216 -23.89 1.09 -12.05
N LEU A 217 -23.85 -0.21 -11.76
CA LEU A 217 -23.79 -0.75 -10.39
C LEU A 217 -22.43 -1.39 -10.08
N VAL A 218 -21.86 -0.99 -8.94
CA VAL A 218 -20.55 -1.45 -8.46
C VAL A 218 -20.72 -2.20 -7.13
N GLN A 219 -20.46 -3.51 -7.13
CA GLN A 219 -20.45 -4.31 -5.90
C GLN A 219 -19.11 -4.18 -5.17
N LEU A 220 -19.11 -3.49 -4.03
CA LEU A 220 -17.94 -3.44 -3.14
C LEU A 220 -17.77 -4.78 -2.41
N LEU A 221 -16.59 -5.36 -2.45
CA LEU A 221 -16.31 -6.64 -1.77
C LEU A 221 -15.55 -6.39 -0.47
N GLY A 222 -15.86 -7.13 0.58
CA GLY A 222 -15.16 -7.04 1.87
C GLY A 222 -16.04 -6.80 3.10
N GLY A 223 -17.36 -6.65 2.94
CA GLY A 223 -18.26 -6.40 4.08
C GLY A 223 -19.75 -6.38 3.76
N ALA A 224 -20.33 -7.49 3.29
CA ALA A 224 -21.76 -7.57 2.98
C ALA A 224 -22.63 -7.66 4.26
N VAL A 225 -22.83 -6.53 4.93
CA VAL A 225 -23.49 -6.44 6.24
C VAL A 225 -24.94 -6.91 6.16
N ASP A 226 -25.65 -6.59 5.08
CA ASP A 226 -27.02 -7.04 4.83
C ASP A 226 -27.17 -8.57 4.89
N VAL A 227 -26.24 -9.33 4.30
CA VAL A 227 -26.27 -10.79 4.31
C VAL A 227 -26.10 -11.30 5.74
N ALA A 228 -25.15 -10.73 6.49
CA ALA A 228 -24.95 -11.07 7.90
C ALA A 228 -26.17 -10.71 8.76
N PHE A 229 -26.84 -9.60 8.45
CA PHE A 229 -28.02 -9.13 9.17
C PHE A 229 -29.24 -10.03 8.90
N HIS A 230 -29.64 -10.15 7.64
CA HIS A 230 -30.87 -10.85 7.21
C HIS A 230 -30.83 -12.36 7.47
N LEU A 231 -29.64 -12.97 7.45
CA LEU A 231 -29.48 -14.40 7.70
C LEU A 231 -29.25 -14.74 9.18
N ASN A 232 -29.11 -13.73 10.06
CA ASN A 232 -28.96 -13.96 11.49
C ASN A 232 -30.33 -13.94 12.21
N PRO A 233 -30.82 -15.08 12.71
CA PRO A 233 -32.12 -15.14 13.38
C PRO A 233 -32.18 -14.31 14.67
N ALA A 234 -31.05 -13.92 15.27
CA ALA A 234 -31.02 -13.03 16.42
C ALA A 234 -31.54 -11.61 16.10
N TYR A 235 -31.53 -11.22 14.82
CA TYR A 235 -31.96 -9.89 14.37
C TYR A 235 -33.39 -9.86 13.83
N ALA A 236 -34.16 -10.95 13.93
CA ALA A 236 -35.55 -10.98 13.46
C ALA A 236 -36.44 -9.90 14.10
N ALA A 237 -36.18 -9.54 15.37
CA ALA A 237 -36.88 -8.47 16.06
C ALA A 237 -36.52 -7.06 15.53
N LEU A 238 -35.41 -6.94 14.81
CA LEU A 238 -34.93 -5.72 14.16
C LEU A 238 -35.34 -5.65 12.68
N GLY A 239 -36.13 -6.61 12.18
CA GLY A 239 -36.58 -6.63 10.79
C GLY A 239 -35.76 -7.50 9.84
N ALA A 240 -34.78 -8.26 10.35
CA ALA A 240 -34.06 -9.24 9.55
C ALA A 240 -35.00 -10.31 8.99
N ASP A 241 -34.95 -10.50 7.68
CA ASP A 241 -35.75 -11.49 6.95
C ASP A 241 -34.88 -12.11 5.84
N PRO A 242 -34.56 -13.41 5.90
CA PRO A 242 -33.74 -14.07 4.87
C PRO A 242 -34.47 -14.24 3.53
N THR A 243 -35.80 -14.08 3.50
CA THR A 243 -36.61 -14.28 2.28
C THR A 243 -36.54 -13.11 1.30
N VAL A 244 -35.97 -11.98 1.72
CA VAL A 244 -35.80 -10.77 0.89
C VAL A 244 -34.97 -11.01 -0.37
N TYR A 245 -34.07 -11.99 -0.36
CA TYR A 245 -33.25 -12.33 -1.53
C TYR A 245 -33.96 -13.22 -2.55
N ALA A 246 -35.07 -13.87 -2.15
CA ALA A 246 -35.76 -14.85 -3.00
C ALA A 246 -36.30 -14.28 -4.33
N PRO A 247 -36.79 -13.03 -4.42
CA PRO A 247 -37.27 -12.45 -5.67
C PRO A 247 -36.21 -12.28 -6.75
N TYR A 248 -34.94 -12.07 -6.37
CA TYR A 248 -33.86 -11.72 -7.31
C TYR A 248 -33.17 -12.93 -7.94
N ALA A 249 -33.50 -14.15 -7.49
CA ALA A 249 -32.97 -15.39 -8.04
C ALA A 249 -31.44 -15.40 -8.18
N PHE A 250 -30.71 -14.84 -7.19
CA PHE A 250 -29.25 -14.62 -7.20
C PHE A 250 -28.40 -15.83 -7.61
N GLY A 251 -28.94 -17.05 -7.57
CA GLY A 251 -28.25 -18.21 -8.17
C GLY A 251 -27.04 -18.71 -7.38
N TYR A 252 -26.75 -18.10 -6.24
CA TYR A 252 -25.70 -18.48 -5.30
C TYR A 252 -26.26 -18.60 -3.87
N PRO A 253 -25.91 -19.64 -3.10
CA PRO A 253 -26.43 -19.83 -1.75
C PRO A 253 -25.76 -18.85 -0.77
N LEU A 254 -26.51 -17.85 -0.33
CA LEU A 254 -26.06 -16.93 0.73
C LEU A 254 -26.11 -17.62 2.10
N THR A 255 -25.04 -17.49 2.88
CA THR A 255 -24.96 -18.00 4.25
C THR A 255 -24.54 -16.90 5.22
N ALA A 256 -24.90 -17.01 6.51
CA ALA A 256 -24.46 -16.05 7.52
C ALA A 256 -22.93 -16.01 7.68
N ALA A 257 -22.22 -17.10 7.30
CA ALA A 257 -20.76 -17.15 7.29
C ALA A 257 -20.14 -16.51 6.03
N ALA A 258 -20.91 -16.41 4.94
CA ALA A 258 -20.47 -15.92 3.62
C ALA A 258 -20.18 -14.42 3.60
N ALA A 259 -20.92 -13.65 4.40
CA ALA A 259 -21.00 -12.19 4.37
C ALA A 259 -19.66 -11.46 4.64
N LEU A 260 -18.76 -12.09 5.41
CA LEU A 260 -17.58 -11.42 5.99
C LEU A 260 -16.24 -12.12 5.68
N ASN A 261 -16.24 -13.31 5.04
CA ASN A 261 -15.05 -14.19 5.02
C ASN A 261 -14.86 -14.96 3.69
N GLY A 262 -14.61 -14.24 2.59
CA GLY A 262 -14.06 -14.81 1.36
C GLY A 262 -15.04 -15.50 0.40
N GLU A 263 -16.25 -15.89 0.82
CA GLU A 263 -17.19 -16.59 -0.08
C GLU A 263 -17.65 -15.72 -1.26
N LEU A 264 -17.79 -14.40 -1.05
CA LEU A 264 -18.14 -13.45 -2.11
C LEU A 264 -16.99 -13.19 -3.11
N PHE A 265 -15.77 -13.63 -2.80
CA PHE A 265 -14.63 -13.59 -3.71
C PHE A 265 -14.54 -14.85 -4.59
N THR A 266 -15.44 -15.83 -4.41
CA THR A 266 -15.42 -17.05 -5.22
C THR A 266 -15.91 -16.80 -6.64
N PRO A 267 -15.41 -17.54 -7.65
CA PRO A 267 -15.88 -17.39 -9.02
C PRO A 267 -17.39 -17.55 -9.21
N ALA A 268 -18.01 -18.44 -8.43
CA ALA A 268 -19.45 -18.67 -8.49
C ALA A 268 -20.27 -17.48 -7.94
N ALA A 269 -19.78 -16.83 -6.88
CA ALA A 269 -20.41 -15.65 -6.32
C ALA A 269 -20.29 -14.45 -7.28
N ILE A 270 -19.10 -14.23 -7.86
CA ILE A 270 -18.88 -13.15 -8.83
C ILE A 270 -19.74 -13.37 -10.09
N GLN A 271 -19.83 -14.62 -10.57
CA GLN A 271 -20.74 -14.97 -11.67
C GLN A 271 -22.20 -14.66 -11.34
N ALA A 272 -22.65 -14.95 -10.13
CA ALA A 272 -24.00 -14.63 -9.67
C ALA A 272 -24.26 -13.11 -9.64
N MET A 273 -23.30 -12.31 -9.16
CA MET A 273 -23.40 -10.84 -9.16
C MET A 273 -23.50 -10.30 -10.59
N ALA A 274 -22.57 -10.71 -11.47
CA ALA A 274 -22.53 -10.28 -12.87
C ALA A 274 -23.81 -10.64 -13.65
N GLN A 275 -24.42 -11.79 -13.35
CA GLN A 275 -25.66 -12.22 -14.02
C GLN A 275 -26.92 -11.58 -13.45
N SER A 276 -26.85 -11.04 -12.24
CA SER A 276 -28.02 -10.51 -11.53
C SER A 276 -28.13 -9.00 -11.67
N TYR A 277 -27.07 -8.25 -11.41
CA TYR A 277 -27.15 -6.78 -11.31
C TYR A 277 -25.83 -6.02 -11.51
N ALA A 278 -24.65 -6.63 -11.30
CA ALA A 278 -23.40 -5.87 -11.20
C ALA A 278 -22.77 -5.59 -12.58
N ASP A 279 -22.42 -4.34 -12.85
CA ASP A 279 -21.56 -3.94 -13.98
C ASP A 279 -20.08 -4.00 -13.61
N PHE A 280 -19.77 -3.80 -12.32
CA PHE A 280 -18.41 -3.82 -11.78
C PHE A 280 -18.37 -4.55 -10.43
N ILE A 281 -17.22 -5.15 -10.13
CA ILE A 281 -16.83 -5.55 -8.77
C ILE A 281 -15.69 -4.68 -8.27
N ALA A 282 -15.70 -4.36 -6.98
CA ALA A 282 -14.72 -3.50 -6.35
C ALA A 282 -14.09 -4.17 -5.11
N PRO A 283 -13.05 -5.00 -5.29
CA PRO A 283 -12.33 -5.63 -4.18
C PRO A 283 -11.33 -4.68 -3.51
N PRO A 284 -10.91 -4.94 -2.25
CA PRO A 284 -9.72 -4.30 -1.72
C PRO A 284 -8.50 -4.68 -2.59
N LYS A 285 -7.56 -3.76 -2.78
CA LYS A 285 -6.36 -3.96 -3.62
C LYS A 285 -5.55 -5.19 -3.18
N ASP A 286 -5.51 -5.45 -1.88
CA ASP A 286 -4.77 -6.57 -1.28
C ASP A 286 -5.43 -7.94 -1.55
N ALA A 287 -6.69 -7.97 -2.01
CA ALA A 287 -7.28 -9.20 -2.53
C ALA A 287 -6.76 -9.54 -3.92
N LEU A 288 -6.35 -8.54 -4.72
CA LEU A 288 -5.76 -8.73 -6.04
C LEU A 288 -4.25 -8.95 -5.97
N LEU A 289 -3.54 -8.09 -5.23
CA LEU A 289 -2.13 -8.21 -4.90
C LEU A 289 -2.00 -8.79 -3.49
N THR A 290 -1.97 -10.12 -3.38
CA THR A 290 -2.10 -10.75 -2.06
C THR A 290 -0.91 -10.47 -1.16
N ALA A 291 -1.19 -9.94 0.03
CA ALA A 291 -0.21 -9.63 1.05
C ALA A 291 -0.43 -10.46 2.32
N THR A 292 0.63 -10.60 3.12
CA THR A 292 0.58 -11.18 4.47
C THR A 292 1.18 -10.21 5.47
N GLY A 293 0.68 -10.24 6.71
CA GLY A 293 1.20 -9.39 7.78
C GLY A 293 2.63 -9.74 8.18
N LEU A 294 3.40 -8.72 8.55
CA LEU A 294 4.73 -8.81 9.13
C LEU A 294 4.65 -9.05 10.65
N ALA A 295 5.69 -9.67 11.22
CA ALA A 295 5.76 -9.90 12.66
C ALA A 295 5.89 -8.60 13.47
N ARG A 296 6.52 -7.59 12.87
CA ARG A 296 6.64 -6.21 13.36
C ARG A 296 6.63 -5.28 12.15
N PRO A 297 6.20 -4.02 12.33
CA PRO A 297 6.37 -3.01 11.30
C PRO A 297 7.85 -2.83 10.91
N VAL A 298 8.08 -2.42 9.67
CA VAL A 298 9.40 -2.15 9.08
C VAL A 298 9.41 -0.71 8.58
N ASP A 299 10.49 0.00 8.87
CA ASP A 299 10.84 1.28 8.23
C ASP A 299 11.45 0.91 6.88
N ALA A 300 10.69 1.04 5.79
CA ALA A 300 11.07 0.58 4.47
C ALA A 300 11.63 1.71 3.60
N ASP A 301 11.12 2.94 3.78
CA ASP A 301 11.57 4.15 3.10
C ASP A 301 12.76 4.85 3.78
N GLY A 302 13.06 4.51 5.04
CA GLY A 302 14.21 5.00 5.80
C GLY A 302 14.00 6.34 6.50
N ASP A 303 12.75 6.74 6.75
CA ASP A 303 12.42 7.99 7.42
C ASP A 303 12.61 7.94 8.96
N GLY A 304 12.86 6.74 9.51
CA GLY A 304 13.04 6.48 10.94
C GLY A 304 11.79 6.01 11.67
N THR A 305 10.66 5.87 10.97
CA THR A 305 9.37 5.37 11.43
C THR A 305 9.10 4.03 10.76
N ALA A 306 8.61 3.06 11.53
CA ALA A 306 8.33 1.73 11.01
C ALA A 306 6.83 1.58 10.81
N ASP A 307 6.35 1.81 9.59
CA ASP A 307 4.92 1.80 9.28
C ASP A 307 4.51 0.68 8.32
N ALA A 308 5.41 0.17 7.50
CA ALA A 308 5.12 -0.98 6.64
C ALA A 308 4.78 -2.22 7.49
N THR A 309 3.54 -2.70 7.40
CA THR A 309 3.04 -3.82 8.23
C THR A 309 2.75 -5.11 7.46
N SER A 310 2.93 -5.11 6.14
CA SER A 310 2.62 -6.26 5.28
C SER A 310 3.63 -6.44 4.16
N ILE A 311 3.67 -7.64 3.58
CA ILE A 311 4.55 -8.00 2.45
C ILE A 311 3.76 -8.79 1.42
N LEU A 312 3.99 -8.48 0.14
CA LEU A 312 3.39 -9.20 -0.98
C LEU A 312 3.87 -10.65 -1.00
N THR A 313 2.93 -11.59 -1.16
CA THR A 313 3.26 -13.02 -1.27
C THR A 313 3.73 -13.41 -2.68
N GLY A 314 3.60 -12.50 -3.65
CA GLY A 314 3.80 -12.75 -5.07
C GLY A 314 2.64 -13.48 -5.77
N ALA A 315 1.62 -13.93 -5.02
CA ALA A 315 0.40 -14.48 -5.60
C ALA A 315 -0.59 -13.36 -5.97
N THR A 316 -1.30 -13.56 -7.09
CA THR A 316 -2.39 -12.70 -7.53
C THR A 316 -3.69 -13.49 -7.58
N LEU A 317 -4.79 -12.88 -7.17
CA LEU A 317 -6.12 -13.44 -7.42
C LEU A 317 -6.58 -12.98 -8.81
N ASP A 318 -6.80 -13.94 -9.71
CA ASP A 318 -7.22 -13.65 -11.08
C ASP A 318 -8.73 -13.33 -11.16
N LEU A 319 -9.13 -12.26 -10.48
CA LEU A 319 -10.49 -11.72 -10.59
C LEU A 319 -10.69 -10.96 -11.90
N ALA A 320 -9.62 -10.37 -12.44
CA ALA A 320 -9.71 -9.58 -13.65
C ALA A 320 -10.04 -10.44 -14.89
N ALA A 321 -9.37 -11.58 -15.10
CA ALA A 321 -9.72 -12.45 -16.23
C ALA A 321 -11.12 -13.07 -16.08
N LEU A 322 -11.54 -13.35 -14.84
CA LEU A 322 -12.91 -13.81 -14.56
C LEU A 322 -13.93 -12.71 -14.90
N ALA A 323 -13.71 -11.49 -14.44
CA ALA A 323 -14.58 -10.35 -14.69
C ALA A 323 -14.67 -10.05 -16.20
N GLU A 324 -13.54 -10.06 -16.91
CA GLU A 324 -13.50 -9.93 -18.37
C GLU A 324 -14.34 -11.01 -19.07
N ALA A 325 -14.19 -12.28 -18.65
CA ALA A 325 -14.96 -13.39 -19.22
C ALA A 325 -16.48 -13.28 -18.94
N LEU A 326 -16.87 -12.57 -17.89
CA LEU A 326 -18.25 -12.29 -17.52
C LEU A 326 -18.79 -10.99 -18.13
N GLY A 327 -17.91 -10.16 -18.72
CA GLY A 327 -18.28 -8.87 -19.32
C GLY A 327 -18.50 -7.75 -18.30
N ILE A 328 -17.95 -7.87 -17.10
CA ILE A 328 -18.01 -6.85 -16.04
C ILE A 328 -16.61 -6.29 -15.75
N GLY A 329 -16.53 -5.09 -15.16
CA GLY A 329 -15.25 -4.47 -14.82
C GLY A 329 -14.75 -4.74 -13.39
N VAL A 330 -13.49 -4.42 -13.14
CA VAL A 330 -12.86 -4.50 -11.80
C VAL A 330 -12.30 -3.14 -11.39
N ILE A 331 -12.62 -2.70 -10.18
CA ILE A 331 -12.23 -1.40 -9.61
C ILE A 331 -11.68 -1.59 -8.17
N PRO A 332 -10.38 -1.78 -7.95
CA PRO A 332 -9.88 -2.00 -6.61
C PRO A 332 -9.85 -0.72 -5.78
N TRP A 333 -9.97 -0.87 -4.45
CA TRP A 333 -9.81 0.20 -3.46
C TRP A 333 -8.81 -0.20 -2.36
N THR A 334 -8.06 0.71 -1.74
CA THR A 334 -7.75 2.07 -2.19
C THR A 334 -6.25 2.17 -2.34
N VAL A 335 -5.78 2.68 -3.48
CA VAL A 335 -4.35 2.93 -3.71
C VAL A 335 -3.94 4.22 -3.01
N ARG A 336 -2.92 4.12 -2.15
CA ARG A 336 -2.45 5.15 -1.22
C ARG A 336 -0.91 5.21 -1.24
N ILE A 337 -0.33 6.40 -1.09
CA ILE A 337 1.12 6.60 -1.19
C ILE A 337 1.82 6.67 0.16
N GLU A 338 1.11 6.54 1.26
CA GLU A 338 1.69 6.51 2.60
C GLU A 338 2.15 5.08 2.93
N GLU A 339 3.31 4.95 3.59
CA GLU A 339 4.00 3.67 3.78
C GLU A 339 3.11 2.62 4.47
N GLY A 340 2.38 3.04 5.51
CA GLY A 340 1.51 2.17 6.29
C GLY A 340 0.36 1.51 5.50
N PHE A 341 0.02 2.00 4.31
CA PHE A 341 -1.00 1.41 3.44
C PHE A 341 -0.44 0.56 2.28
N ARG A 342 0.89 0.52 2.11
CA ARG A 342 1.56 -0.29 1.09
C ARG A 342 2.12 -1.56 1.69
N ALA A 343 2.20 -2.60 0.85
CA ALA A 343 2.91 -3.83 1.20
C ALA A 343 4.35 -3.73 0.71
N LEU A 344 5.29 -4.37 1.41
CA LEU A 344 6.64 -4.59 0.87
C LEU A 344 6.57 -5.46 -0.38
N ASN A 345 7.54 -5.30 -1.27
CA ASN A 345 7.75 -6.21 -2.39
C ASN A 345 8.09 -7.63 -1.89
N PRO A 346 7.91 -8.68 -2.73
CA PRO A 346 8.17 -10.07 -2.30
C PRO A 346 9.62 -10.35 -1.85
N ASP A 347 10.57 -9.51 -2.27
CA ASP A 347 11.98 -9.55 -1.83
C ASP A 347 12.25 -8.73 -0.56
N GLY A 348 11.20 -8.22 0.10
CA GLY A 348 11.27 -7.44 1.34
C GLY A 348 11.65 -5.98 1.15
N THR A 349 11.85 -5.52 -0.09
CA THR A 349 12.14 -4.11 -0.38
C THR A 349 10.88 -3.25 -0.31
N GLU A 350 11.05 -1.94 -0.12
CA GLU A 350 9.97 -0.98 -0.26
C GLU A 350 9.30 -1.11 -1.63
N GLN A 351 7.97 -1.13 -1.65
CA GLN A 351 7.18 -0.99 -2.87
C GLN A 351 6.88 0.48 -3.10
N LEU A 352 7.38 1.05 -4.20
CA LEU A 352 7.11 2.44 -4.54
C LEU A 352 5.70 2.59 -5.13
N PRO A 353 5.03 3.75 -4.97
CA PRO A 353 3.70 3.98 -5.51
C PRO A 353 3.57 3.60 -7.00
N VAL A 354 4.53 4.03 -7.84
CA VAL A 354 4.54 3.71 -9.28
C VAL A 354 4.52 2.20 -9.55
N GLU A 355 5.13 1.39 -8.69
CA GLU A 355 5.10 -0.07 -8.82
C GLU A 355 3.73 -0.65 -8.49
N GLU A 356 3.09 -0.20 -7.42
CA GLU A 356 1.76 -0.69 -7.03
C GLU A 356 0.71 -0.38 -8.10
N TYR A 357 0.69 0.86 -8.60
CA TYR A 357 -0.20 1.25 -9.69
C TYR A 357 0.01 0.40 -10.94
N VAL A 358 1.25 0.25 -11.41
CA VAL A 358 1.52 -0.50 -12.64
C VAL A 358 1.21 -1.99 -12.47
N ARG A 359 1.53 -2.59 -11.31
CA ARG A 359 1.16 -3.98 -11.02
C ARG A 359 -0.35 -4.19 -11.06
N LEU A 360 -1.12 -3.25 -10.49
CA LEU A 360 -2.57 -3.28 -10.55
C LEU A 360 -3.07 -3.13 -12.00
N TYR A 361 -2.57 -2.16 -12.76
CA TYR A 361 -2.97 -1.97 -14.16
C TYR A 361 -2.63 -3.17 -15.05
N ASP A 362 -1.48 -3.83 -14.83
CA ASP A 362 -1.07 -5.04 -15.54
C ASP A 362 -2.03 -6.23 -15.30
N LEU A 363 -2.91 -6.18 -14.28
CA LEU A 363 -4.01 -7.15 -14.12
C LEU A 363 -5.16 -6.93 -15.09
N GLY A 364 -5.23 -5.81 -15.82
CA GLY A 364 -6.30 -5.51 -16.77
C GLY A 364 -7.54 -4.86 -16.14
N LEU A 365 -7.33 -3.95 -15.18
CA LEU A 365 -8.41 -3.26 -14.48
C LEU A 365 -9.15 -2.25 -15.36
N SER A 366 -10.43 -2.00 -15.04
CA SER A 366 -11.24 -0.97 -15.72
C SER A 366 -11.03 0.43 -15.14
N ALA A 367 -10.81 0.48 -13.82
CA ALA A 367 -10.59 1.70 -13.06
C ALA A 367 -9.89 1.36 -11.74
N LEU A 368 -9.53 2.36 -10.95
CA LEU A 368 -9.16 2.18 -9.53
C LEU A 368 -9.58 3.38 -8.69
N PHE A 369 -9.74 3.14 -7.38
CA PHE A 369 -9.91 4.18 -6.38
C PHE A 369 -8.55 4.60 -5.82
N THR A 370 -8.27 5.90 -5.84
CA THR A 370 -7.09 6.48 -5.19
C THR A 370 -7.37 7.80 -4.49
N ASP A 371 -6.64 8.03 -3.41
CA ASP A 371 -6.60 9.31 -2.68
C ASP A 371 -5.68 10.35 -3.39
N PHE A 372 -4.92 9.92 -4.42
CA PHE A 372 -3.90 10.70 -5.14
C PHE A 372 -4.16 10.73 -6.66
N PRO A 373 -5.16 11.50 -7.14
CA PRO A 373 -5.64 11.42 -8.52
C PRO A 373 -4.62 11.86 -9.58
N ASP A 374 -3.74 12.80 -9.24
CA ASP A 374 -2.64 13.28 -10.09
C ASP A 374 -1.67 12.15 -10.41
N LEU A 375 -1.22 11.43 -9.39
CA LEU A 375 -0.31 10.30 -9.55
C LEU A 375 -0.98 9.17 -10.33
N GLY A 376 -2.24 8.85 -9.99
CA GLY A 376 -3.04 7.86 -10.70
C GLY A 376 -3.15 8.17 -12.19
N ARG A 377 -3.42 9.44 -12.55
CA ARG A 377 -3.55 9.92 -13.94
C ARG A 377 -2.21 9.90 -14.68
N GLU A 378 -1.15 10.42 -14.06
CA GLU A 378 0.20 10.45 -14.63
C GLU A 378 0.68 9.04 -15.01
N ILE A 379 0.42 8.05 -14.15
CA ILE A 379 0.81 6.65 -14.38
C ILE A 379 -0.10 5.98 -15.40
N ALA A 380 -1.43 6.17 -15.32
CA ALA A 380 -2.38 5.56 -16.24
C ALA A 380 -2.14 5.98 -17.69
N ASP A 381 -1.80 7.24 -17.94
CA ASP A 381 -1.49 7.74 -19.29
C ASP A 381 -0.26 7.08 -19.90
N GLN A 382 0.83 6.97 -19.13
CA GLN A 382 2.07 6.32 -19.58
C GLN A 382 1.88 4.81 -19.75
N TRP A 383 1.12 4.17 -18.86
CA TRP A 383 0.82 2.75 -18.96
C TRP A 383 0.02 2.42 -20.23
N ALA A 384 -1.01 3.21 -20.53
CA ALA A 384 -1.93 2.98 -21.65
C ALA A 384 -1.25 3.02 -23.04
N VAL A 385 -0.25 3.89 -23.21
CA VAL A 385 0.54 3.97 -24.44
C VAL A 385 1.71 2.98 -24.47
N GLY A 386 1.85 2.15 -23.43
CA GLY A 386 2.84 1.08 -23.36
C GLY A 386 4.27 1.59 -23.20
N GLU A 387 4.48 2.65 -22.42
CA GLU A 387 5.82 3.20 -22.24
C GLU A 387 6.77 2.19 -21.59
N ALA A 388 8.00 2.18 -22.12
CA ALA A 388 9.08 1.31 -21.66
C ALA A 388 9.64 1.71 -20.27
N ALA A 389 9.41 2.94 -19.83
CA ALA A 389 9.69 3.38 -18.47
C ALA A 389 8.58 4.35 -18.02
N ILE A 390 7.98 4.10 -16.86
CA ILE A 390 6.87 4.87 -16.33
C ILE A 390 7.39 5.69 -15.16
N ALA A 391 7.34 7.02 -15.28
CA ALA A 391 7.87 7.95 -14.29
C ALA A 391 6.73 8.66 -13.56
N ALA A 392 6.82 8.78 -12.25
CA ALA A 392 5.78 9.36 -11.42
C ALA A 392 6.40 10.30 -10.38
N SER A 393 5.74 11.41 -10.07
CA SER A 393 6.24 12.39 -9.08
C SER A 393 6.48 11.73 -7.72
N ASN A 394 7.61 12.04 -7.07
CA ASN A 394 7.93 11.58 -5.72
C ASN A 394 7.99 12.75 -4.71
N ASP A 395 8.06 12.39 -3.43
CA ASP A 395 8.16 13.28 -2.28
C ASP A 395 9.50 14.02 -2.17
N LEU A 396 10.51 13.57 -2.92
CA LEU A 396 11.83 14.21 -3.03
C LEU A 396 11.87 15.32 -4.09
N GLY A 397 10.74 15.64 -4.71
CA GLY A 397 10.58 16.63 -5.76
C GLY A 397 11.06 16.19 -7.14
N GLY A 398 11.49 14.92 -7.28
CA GLY A 398 11.87 14.27 -8.54
C GLY A 398 10.85 13.23 -8.98
N LYS A 399 11.35 12.13 -9.56
CA LYS A 399 10.54 11.03 -10.11
C LYS A 399 10.97 9.67 -9.57
N ASP A 400 9.98 8.85 -9.25
CA ASP A 400 10.14 7.40 -9.15
C ASP A 400 9.80 6.77 -10.50
N ILE A 401 10.69 5.93 -11.01
CA ILE A 401 10.66 5.47 -12.40
C ILE A 401 10.71 3.94 -12.43
N LEU A 402 9.59 3.32 -12.79
CA LEU A 402 9.54 1.89 -13.05
C LEU A 402 10.05 1.59 -14.47
N VAL A 403 11.19 0.91 -14.56
CA VAL A 403 11.83 0.54 -15.82
C VAL A 403 11.31 -0.82 -16.29
N ARG A 404 10.52 -0.82 -17.36
CA ARG A 404 9.94 -2.03 -17.97
C ARG A 404 10.79 -2.57 -19.11
N ALA A 405 11.45 -1.66 -19.83
CA ALA A 405 12.45 -1.96 -20.84
C ALA A 405 13.55 -0.89 -20.85
N LEU A 406 14.79 -1.35 -20.99
CA LEU A 406 15.99 -0.54 -20.82
C LEU A 406 16.11 0.62 -21.81
N ASP A 407 15.58 0.46 -23.02
CA ASP A 407 15.57 1.52 -24.05
C ASP A 407 14.63 2.69 -23.70
N GLY A 408 13.71 2.49 -22.75
CA GLY A 408 12.83 3.53 -22.22
C GLY A 408 13.46 4.41 -21.13
N LEU A 409 14.49 3.93 -20.43
CA LEU A 409 15.15 4.69 -19.38
C LEU A 409 16.06 5.75 -20.01
N THR A 410 15.51 6.94 -20.20
CA THR A 410 16.20 8.08 -20.84
C THR A 410 16.25 9.29 -19.92
N ALA A 411 17.13 10.25 -20.22
CA ALA A 411 17.25 11.48 -19.43
C ALA A 411 15.96 12.31 -19.37
N ALA A 412 15.03 12.11 -20.31
CA ALA A 412 13.74 12.79 -20.32
C ALA A 412 12.76 12.24 -19.25
N LYS A 413 13.08 11.10 -18.63
CA LYS A 413 12.28 10.49 -17.57
C LYS A 413 12.63 11.00 -16.18
N GLY A 414 13.86 11.49 -16.00
CA GLY A 414 14.27 12.15 -14.77
C GLY A 414 14.07 13.66 -14.83
N THR A 415 14.51 14.32 -13.78
CA THR A 415 14.41 15.75 -13.55
C THR A 415 15.79 16.29 -13.15
N ALA A 416 15.81 17.41 -12.43
CA ALA A 416 17.02 17.93 -11.77
C ALA A 416 16.97 17.75 -10.24
N ALA A 417 15.86 17.21 -9.73
CA ALA A 417 15.70 16.83 -8.34
C ALA A 417 16.18 15.38 -8.17
N HIS A 418 15.81 14.71 -7.08
CA HIS A 418 16.28 13.35 -6.81
C HIS A 418 15.35 12.31 -7.46
N ASP A 419 15.84 11.65 -8.50
CA ASP A 419 15.13 10.64 -9.27
C ASP A 419 15.60 9.22 -8.94
N ARG A 420 14.64 8.31 -8.70
CA ARG A 420 14.87 6.89 -8.37
C ARG A 420 14.37 5.99 -9.50
N ALA A 421 15.24 5.18 -10.08
CA ALA A 421 14.87 4.16 -11.07
C ALA A 421 14.79 2.78 -10.44
N ILE A 422 13.81 1.98 -10.86
CA ILE A 422 13.49 0.66 -10.33
C ILE A 422 13.55 -0.36 -11.47
N TYR A 423 14.30 -1.44 -11.31
CA TYR A 423 14.47 -2.44 -12.36
C TYR A 423 14.34 -3.89 -11.86
N TRP A 424 13.37 -4.61 -12.43
CA TRP A 424 13.09 -6.03 -12.15
C TRP A 424 13.68 -7.00 -13.19
N GLY A 425 14.32 -6.48 -14.24
CA GLY A 425 14.78 -7.28 -15.38
C GLY A 425 16.21 -7.79 -15.26
N GLU A 426 16.73 -8.30 -16.37
CA GLU A 426 18.11 -8.79 -16.51
C GLU A 426 18.91 -7.96 -17.51
N GLY A 427 20.23 -8.19 -17.61
CA GLY A 427 21.06 -7.57 -18.64
C GLY A 427 21.81 -6.33 -18.17
N THR A 428 21.95 -5.30 -19.02
CA THR A 428 22.79 -4.12 -18.72
C THR A 428 21.95 -2.85 -18.63
N VAL A 429 21.81 -2.30 -17.42
CA VAL A 429 21.20 -0.99 -17.17
C VAL A 429 22.27 0.09 -17.33
N VAL A 430 21.97 1.12 -18.11
CA VAL A 430 22.82 2.31 -18.24
C VAL A 430 22.02 3.52 -17.76
N LEU A 431 22.48 4.18 -16.71
CA LEU A 431 21.77 5.32 -16.15
C LEU A 431 21.97 6.57 -17.04
N PRO A 432 20.89 7.27 -17.41
CA PRO A 432 21.00 8.58 -18.02
C PRO A 432 21.44 9.62 -16.97
N GLY A 433 22.06 10.73 -17.41
CA GLY A 433 22.64 11.76 -16.53
C GLY A 433 21.66 12.66 -15.77
N THR A 434 20.47 12.16 -15.47
CA THR A 434 19.40 12.81 -14.69
C THR A 434 18.80 11.84 -13.67
N ILE A 435 19.47 10.72 -13.42
CA ILE A 435 19.00 9.67 -12.52
C ILE A 435 20.07 9.48 -11.46
N GLU A 436 19.71 9.77 -10.22
CA GLU A 436 20.62 9.75 -9.08
C GLU A 436 20.65 8.37 -8.46
N GLU A 437 19.53 7.66 -8.44
CA GLU A 437 19.40 6.37 -7.78
C GLU A 437 18.88 5.27 -8.69
N LEU A 438 19.45 4.07 -8.56
CA LEU A 438 18.93 2.83 -9.15
C LEU A 438 18.76 1.78 -8.07
N ARG A 439 17.58 1.16 -8.03
CA ARG A 439 17.28 -0.02 -7.23
C ARG A 439 16.98 -1.20 -8.14
N LEU A 440 17.77 -2.26 -8.01
CA LEU A 440 17.52 -3.55 -8.63
C LEU A 440 16.62 -4.38 -7.72
N HIS A 441 15.70 -5.13 -8.31
CA HIS A 441 14.83 -6.06 -7.59
C HIS A 441 14.96 -7.49 -8.13
N GLY A 442 14.45 -8.44 -7.36
CA GLY A 442 14.50 -9.86 -7.71
C GLY A 442 15.89 -10.48 -7.53
N ALA A 443 16.22 -11.47 -8.34
CA ALA A 443 17.43 -12.29 -8.17
C ALA A 443 18.21 -12.51 -9.48
N ALA A 444 17.97 -11.68 -10.50
CA ALA A 444 18.66 -11.77 -11.77
C ALA A 444 20.00 -11.04 -11.70
N ASP A 445 21.04 -11.61 -12.34
CA ASP A 445 22.33 -10.93 -12.49
C ASP A 445 22.18 -9.71 -13.41
N VAL A 446 22.50 -8.52 -12.91
CA VAL A 446 22.44 -7.27 -13.67
C VAL A 446 23.81 -6.62 -13.74
N SER A 447 24.11 -6.05 -14.91
CA SER A 447 25.24 -5.14 -15.10
C SER A 447 24.76 -3.70 -15.05
N VAL A 448 25.31 -2.90 -14.15
CA VAL A 448 24.91 -1.51 -13.93
C VAL A 448 26.05 -0.59 -14.34
N VAL A 449 25.76 0.32 -15.28
CA VAL A 449 26.62 1.44 -15.64
C VAL A 449 25.94 2.71 -15.13
N GLY A 450 26.56 3.38 -14.16
CA GLY A 450 26.07 4.67 -13.65
C GLY A 450 26.21 5.81 -14.68
N ASN A 451 26.17 7.04 -14.20
CA ASN A 451 26.40 8.25 -15.00
C ASN A 451 27.50 9.13 -14.37
N ALA A 452 27.56 10.42 -14.69
CA ALA A 452 28.60 11.31 -14.15
C ALA A 452 28.21 11.98 -12.82
N LEU A 453 27.01 11.73 -12.30
CA LEU A 453 26.52 12.21 -11.01
C LEU A 453 27.07 11.34 -9.90
N ASP A 454 26.86 11.75 -8.64
CA ASP A 454 27.12 10.91 -7.49
C ASP A 454 25.95 9.94 -7.33
N ASN A 455 26.05 8.74 -7.89
CA ASN A 455 24.93 7.79 -7.93
C ASN A 455 24.80 6.97 -6.65
N ARG A 456 23.56 6.59 -6.32
CA ARG A 456 23.23 5.54 -5.35
C ARG A 456 22.75 4.31 -6.12
N LEU A 457 23.51 3.21 -6.05
CA LEU A 457 23.24 1.98 -6.78
C LEU A 457 22.99 0.85 -5.78
N LEU A 458 21.77 0.34 -5.75
CA LEU A 458 21.33 -0.73 -4.86
C LEU A 458 21.10 -2.00 -5.67
N GLY A 459 21.86 -3.05 -5.36
CA GLY A 459 21.78 -4.36 -5.98
C GLY A 459 20.60 -5.19 -5.48
N ASN A 460 20.44 -6.35 -6.11
CA ASN A 460 19.37 -7.31 -5.82
C ASN A 460 19.98 -8.62 -5.28
N ALA A 461 19.30 -9.76 -5.46
CA ALA A 461 19.82 -11.06 -5.02
C ALA A 461 20.67 -11.84 -6.04
N GLY A 462 20.99 -11.26 -7.19
CA GLY A 462 21.83 -11.85 -8.23
C GLY A 462 23.31 -11.49 -8.09
N ASP A 463 24.17 -12.12 -8.89
CA ASP A 463 25.60 -11.80 -8.96
C ASP A 463 25.81 -10.57 -9.86
N ASN A 464 25.71 -9.37 -9.29
CA ASN A 464 25.69 -8.12 -10.05
C ASN A 464 27.07 -7.59 -10.41
N ARG A 465 27.14 -6.79 -11.48
CA ARG A 465 28.36 -6.10 -11.93
C ARG A 465 28.11 -4.61 -12.00
N PHE A 466 28.81 -3.84 -11.18
CA PHE A 466 28.77 -2.38 -11.22
C PHE A 466 30.01 -1.87 -11.95
N PHE A 467 29.83 -0.94 -12.89
CA PHE A 467 30.92 -0.34 -13.65
C PHE A 467 31.23 1.04 -13.09
N GLU A 468 32.52 1.29 -12.81
CA GLU A 468 32.99 2.58 -12.34
C GLU A 468 32.57 3.73 -13.25
N THR A 469 32.23 4.85 -12.63
CA THR A 469 32.03 6.12 -13.32
C THR A 469 32.89 7.23 -12.70
N ALA A 470 32.82 8.43 -13.28
CA ALA A 470 33.54 9.60 -12.76
C ALA A 470 32.92 10.17 -11.46
N GLY A 471 31.69 9.75 -11.11
CA GLY A 471 30.97 10.18 -9.93
C GLY A 471 31.58 9.73 -8.60
N ARG A 472 31.03 10.24 -7.50
CA ARG A 472 31.29 9.74 -6.14
C ARG A 472 30.19 8.78 -5.72
N ASP A 473 30.18 7.59 -6.31
CA ASP A 473 29.04 6.68 -6.19
C ASP A 473 29.05 5.92 -4.87
N ARG A 474 27.85 5.55 -4.44
CA ARG A 474 27.56 4.62 -3.34
C ARG A 474 26.93 3.38 -3.94
N ILE A 475 27.53 2.23 -3.70
CA ILE A 475 27.16 0.96 -4.29
C ILE A 475 26.91 -0.02 -3.15
N ASP A 476 25.73 -0.63 -3.16
CA ASP A 476 25.44 -1.82 -2.39
C ASP A 476 25.20 -2.96 -3.38
N GLY A 477 25.99 -4.03 -3.32
CA GLY A 477 25.82 -5.17 -4.22
C GLY A 477 24.55 -6.00 -3.94
N GLY A 478 24.00 -5.87 -2.73
CA GLY A 478 22.89 -6.70 -2.28
C GLY A 478 23.35 -8.10 -1.89
N ILE A 479 22.58 -9.11 -2.30
CA ILE A 479 22.84 -10.51 -2.02
C ILE A 479 23.44 -11.12 -3.27
N GLY A 480 24.39 -12.04 -3.11
CA GLY A 480 25.04 -12.71 -4.23
C GLY A 480 26.54 -12.53 -4.15
N ARG A 481 27.20 -12.66 -5.29
CA ARG A 481 28.62 -12.40 -5.46
C ARG A 481 28.81 -11.26 -6.43
N ASP A 482 28.98 -10.09 -5.87
CA ASP A 482 28.97 -8.85 -6.61
C ASP A 482 30.38 -8.38 -6.94
N MET A 483 30.44 -7.58 -8.01
CA MET A 483 31.69 -7.12 -8.56
C MET A 483 31.63 -5.65 -8.94
N LEU A 484 32.63 -4.89 -8.51
CA LEU A 484 32.93 -3.56 -9.05
C LEU A 484 34.00 -3.69 -10.14
N VAL A 485 33.65 -3.32 -11.37
CA VAL A 485 34.52 -3.31 -12.55
C VAL A 485 35.17 -1.95 -12.69
N LEU A 486 36.50 -1.94 -12.73
CA LEU A 486 37.37 -0.78 -12.74
C LEU A 486 38.17 -0.76 -14.06
N GLU A 487 38.15 0.38 -14.76
CA GLU A 487 38.77 0.47 -16.11
C GLU A 487 40.31 0.43 -16.09
N GLY A 488 40.93 0.89 -15.01
CA GLY A 488 42.39 0.96 -14.86
C GLY A 488 43.00 -0.32 -14.27
N SER A 489 44.34 -0.34 -14.19
CA SER A 489 45.07 -1.40 -13.47
C SER A 489 45.01 -1.15 -11.96
N ALA A 490 45.23 -2.17 -11.13
CA ALA A 490 45.14 -2.03 -9.67
C ALA A 490 46.01 -0.91 -9.07
N GLY A 491 47.16 -0.61 -9.70
CA GLY A 491 48.05 0.47 -9.29
C GLY A 491 47.51 1.89 -9.52
N ASP A 492 46.43 2.04 -10.30
CA ASP A 492 45.76 3.31 -10.58
C ASP A 492 44.76 3.69 -9.49
N TYR A 493 44.51 2.80 -8.52
CA TYR A 493 43.49 2.95 -7.49
C TYR A 493 44.06 2.92 -6.07
N THR A 494 43.41 3.66 -5.18
CA THR A 494 43.53 3.50 -3.74
C THR A 494 42.34 2.71 -3.24
N VAL A 495 42.56 1.65 -2.46
CA VAL A 495 41.49 0.90 -1.80
C VAL A 495 41.69 1.03 -0.30
N THR A 496 40.76 1.70 0.37
CA THR A 496 40.74 1.88 1.83
C THR A 496 39.41 1.40 2.40
N VAL A 497 39.33 1.25 3.72
CA VAL A 497 38.07 0.98 4.41
C VAL A 497 37.82 2.15 5.35
N GLU A 498 36.64 2.76 5.24
CA GLU A 498 36.18 3.87 6.09
C GLU A 498 34.81 3.47 6.63
N ASP A 499 34.64 3.45 7.96
CA ASP A 499 33.38 3.10 8.61
C ASP A 499 32.79 1.75 8.15
N GLY A 500 33.66 0.75 7.94
CA GLY A 500 33.26 -0.58 7.45
C GLY A 500 32.93 -0.68 5.96
N ILE A 501 32.97 0.44 5.23
CA ILE A 501 32.70 0.51 3.78
C ILE A 501 34.02 0.58 3.02
N ALA A 502 34.15 -0.19 1.94
CA ALA A 502 35.31 -0.05 1.05
C ALA A 502 35.20 1.24 0.24
N VAL A 503 36.29 2.00 0.20
CA VAL A 503 36.43 3.24 -0.55
C VAL A 503 37.50 3.04 -1.61
N ILE A 504 37.07 3.00 -2.88
CA ILE A 504 37.93 2.81 -4.05
C ILE A 504 38.07 4.17 -4.73
N GLY A 505 39.26 4.77 -4.64
CA GLY A 505 39.58 6.04 -5.26
C GLY A 505 40.39 5.86 -6.54
N ASN A 506 39.92 6.38 -7.66
CA ASN A 506 40.68 6.42 -8.90
C ASN A 506 41.66 7.60 -8.86
N THR A 507 42.96 7.32 -8.88
CA THR A 507 43.99 8.36 -8.75
C THR A 507 44.15 9.21 -10.01
N ALA A 508 43.69 8.74 -11.17
CA ALA A 508 43.78 9.44 -12.44
C ALA A 508 42.58 10.38 -12.68
N THR A 509 41.36 9.93 -12.36
CA THR A 509 40.13 10.71 -12.58
C THR A 509 39.67 11.47 -11.34
N GLY A 510 40.06 11.00 -10.14
CA GLY A 510 39.56 11.50 -8.87
C GLY A 510 38.19 10.96 -8.47
N GLY A 511 37.62 10.03 -9.25
CA GLY A 511 36.38 9.33 -8.93
C GLY A 511 36.50 8.51 -7.64
N ILE A 512 35.41 8.36 -6.90
CA ILE A 512 35.42 7.64 -5.61
C ILE A 512 34.20 6.74 -5.52
N GLN A 513 34.42 5.45 -5.35
CA GLN A 513 33.37 4.44 -5.23
C GLN A 513 33.33 3.95 -3.79
N ARG A 514 32.17 4.07 -3.13
CA ARG A 514 31.92 3.53 -1.78
C ARG A 514 31.09 2.28 -1.91
N THR A 515 31.65 1.12 -1.59
CA THR A 515 31.02 -0.18 -1.82
C THR A 515 30.74 -0.92 -0.51
N ALA A 516 29.51 -1.37 -0.34
CA ALA A 516 29.08 -2.40 0.61
C ALA A 516 28.62 -3.64 -0.16
N ASN A 517 28.74 -4.83 0.43
CA ASN A 517 28.34 -6.11 -0.17
C ASN A 517 28.87 -6.29 -1.60
N VAL A 518 30.16 -5.96 -1.81
CA VAL A 518 30.87 -6.22 -3.07
C VAL A 518 32.11 -7.03 -2.74
N GLU A 519 32.16 -8.28 -3.20
CA GLU A 519 33.22 -9.21 -2.82
C GLU A 519 34.45 -9.03 -3.71
N THR A 520 34.27 -8.57 -4.96
CA THR A 520 35.33 -8.57 -5.97
C THR A 520 35.52 -7.20 -6.62
N LEU A 521 36.76 -6.73 -6.66
CA LEU A 521 37.18 -5.68 -7.59
C LEU A 521 37.79 -6.32 -8.84
N LEU A 522 37.28 -5.96 -10.03
CA LEU A 522 37.84 -6.39 -11.30
C LEU A 522 38.56 -5.23 -11.96
N PHE A 523 39.89 -5.23 -11.89
CA PHE A 523 40.77 -4.29 -12.59
C PHE A 523 41.10 -4.79 -14.01
N ALA A 524 41.62 -3.91 -14.85
CA ALA A 524 42.09 -4.27 -16.19
C ALA A 524 43.23 -5.31 -16.21
N ASP A 525 44.01 -5.40 -15.12
CA ASP A 525 45.13 -6.33 -14.96
C ASP A 525 44.82 -7.55 -14.08
N GLY A 526 43.60 -7.66 -13.53
CA GLY A 526 43.14 -8.84 -12.81
C GLY A 526 42.05 -8.57 -11.79
N ALA A 527 41.47 -9.65 -11.26
CA ALA A 527 40.51 -9.58 -10.15
C ALA A 527 41.22 -9.64 -8.80
N GLN A 528 40.75 -8.84 -7.85
CA GLN A 528 41.17 -8.85 -6.46
C GLN A 528 39.94 -8.99 -5.57
N ALA A 529 40.00 -9.93 -4.62
CA ALA A 529 38.97 -9.99 -3.57
C ALA A 529 39.10 -8.75 -2.67
N LEU A 530 38.01 -8.03 -2.46
CA LEU A 530 37.98 -6.82 -1.65
C LEU A 530 38.11 -7.16 -0.16
N PHE A 531 37.46 -8.25 0.26
CA PHE A 531 37.50 -8.76 1.62
C PHE A 531 37.75 -10.28 1.65
N ALA A 532 38.34 -10.78 2.74
CA ALA A 532 38.18 -12.17 3.11
C ALA A 532 36.82 -12.28 3.82
N THR A 533 35.93 -13.14 3.30
CA THR A 533 34.65 -13.61 3.87
C THR A 533 34.42 -13.21 5.34
N GLY A 534 33.51 -12.28 5.64
CA GLY A 534 33.22 -11.90 7.03
C GLY A 534 32.48 -10.58 7.26
N GLN A 535 32.51 -9.60 6.35
CA GLN A 535 31.92 -8.28 6.61
C GLN A 535 30.40 -8.32 6.73
N THR A 536 29.78 -9.05 5.82
CA THR A 536 28.35 -9.25 5.74
C THR A 536 27.85 -10.05 6.94
N GLU A 537 28.65 -11.00 7.39
CA GLU A 537 28.39 -11.77 8.60
C GLU A 537 28.53 -10.94 9.88
N ILE A 538 29.51 -10.03 9.98
CA ILE A 538 29.65 -9.11 11.12
C ILE A 538 28.46 -8.15 11.23
N ALA A 539 27.99 -7.62 10.11
CA ALA A 539 26.82 -6.76 10.07
C ALA A 539 25.54 -7.46 10.52
N SER A 540 25.37 -8.68 10.04
CA SER A 540 24.27 -9.55 10.42
C SER A 540 24.33 -9.90 11.90
N LEU A 541 25.51 -10.09 12.49
CA LEU A 541 25.61 -10.25 13.95
C LEU A 541 25.07 -9.04 14.72
N TYR A 542 25.41 -7.81 14.32
CA TYR A 542 24.89 -6.60 14.97
C TYR A 542 23.36 -6.49 14.87
N ARG A 543 22.79 -6.79 13.69
CA ARG A 543 21.35 -6.66 13.50
C ARG A 543 20.55 -7.84 14.04
N THR A 544 21.00 -9.07 13.88
CA THR A 544 20.31 -10.24 14.43
C THR A 544 20.39 -10.30 15.95
N LEU A 545 21.52 -9.91 16.56
CA LEU A 545 21.69 -10.04 18.02
C LEU A 545 21.38 -8.76 18.76
N LEU A 546 21.73 -7.59 18.23
CA LEU A 546 21.56 -6.31 18.93
C LEU A 546 20.43 -5.48 18.32
N GLY A 547 20.04 -5.78 17.07
CA GLY A 547 19.03 -5.09 16.27
C GLY A 547 19.24 -3.60 16.15
N ARG A 548 20.49 -3.27 15.87
CA ARG A 548 20.94 -1.97 15.40
C ARG A 548 22.10 -2.19 14.45
N ALA A 549 22.42 -1.19 13.64
CA ALA A 549 23.65 -1.19 12.86
C ALA A 549 24.88 -1.19 13.78
N ALA A 550 25.99 -1.69 13.24
CA ALA A 550 27.28 -1.63 13.90
C ALA A 550 27.75 -0.17 13.99
N GLU A 551 28.23 0.24 15.16
CA GLU A 551 29.03 1.47 15.26
C GLU A 551 30.43 1.24 14.69
N THR A 552 31.04 2.26 14.06
CA THR A 552 32.36 2.19 13.39
C THR A 552 33.39 1.40 14.20
N GLY A 553 33.62 1.79 15.46
CA GLY A 553 34.64 1.16 16.29
C GLY A 553 34.35 -0.29 16.68
N GLY A 554 33.08 -0.67 16.70
CA GLY A 554 32.64 -2.04 16.96
C GLY A 554 32.76 -2.93 15.72
N PHE A 555 32.34 -2.43 14.56
CA PHE A 555 32.52 -3.12 13.28
C PHE A 555 34.00 -3.38 12.98
N ASP A 556 34.84 -2.34 13.09
CA ASP A 556 36.28 -2.42 12.84
C ASP A 556 36.95 -3.46 13.76
N PHE A 557 36.53 -3.51 15.03
CA PHE A 557 37.03 -4.47 16.01
C PHE A 557 36.80 -5.93 15.60
N TRP A 558 35.63 -6.23 15.02
CA TRP A 558 35.25 -7.58 14.58
C TRP A 558 35.84 -7.91 13.21
N ALA A 559 35.91 -6.93 12.30
CA ALA A 559 36.52 -7.09 10.98
C ALA A 559 38.02 -7.37 11.08
N GLU A 560 38.75 -6.67 11.97
CA GLU A 560 40.18 -6.91 12.23
C GLU A 560 40.42 -8.33 12.78
N ARG A 561 39.53 -8.81 13.67
CA ARG A 561 39.64 -10.17 14.22
C ARG A 561 39.31 -11.25 13.22
N SER A 562 38.31 -11.02 12.37
CA SER A 562 38.00 -11.92 11.27
C SER A 562 39.19 -12.03 10.31
N HIS A 563 39.85 -10.90 10.02
CA HIS A 563 41.10 -10.85 9.25
C HIS A 563 42.23 -11.67 9.88
N ASP A 564 42.36 -11.61 11.21
CA ASP A 564 43.35 -12.38 11.99
C ASP A 564 42.96 -13.87 12.19
N GLY A 565 41.87 -14.34 11.57
CA GLY A 565 41.44 -15.73 11.54
C GLY A 565 40.38 -16.10 12.57
N MET A 566 39.75 -15.13 13.23
CA MET A 566 38.59 -15.37 14.09
C MET A 566 37.39 -15.83 13.26
N SER A 567 36.79 -16.95 13.68
CA SER A 567 35.63 -17.52 13.02
C SER A 567 34.34 -16.75 13.35
N LEU A 568 33.36 -16.84 12.45
CA LEU A 568 32.01 -16.31 12.69
C LEU A 568 31.39 -16.83 13.99
N GLN A 569 31.66 -18.09 14.33
CA GLN A 569 31.18 -18.69 15.58
C GLN A 569 31.78 -18.01 16.82
N GLU A 570 33.07 -17.66 16.78
CA GLU A 570 33.73 -16.94 17.88
C GLU A 570 33.23 -15.50 17.99
N MET A 571 32.91 -14.86 16.85
CA MET A 571 32.28 -13.53 16.84
C MET A 571 30.86 -13.58 17.43
N ALA A 572 30.01 -14.49 16.98
CA ALA A 572 28.65 -14.68 17.48
C ALA A 572 28.60 -14.91 19.01
N GLN A 573 29.55 -15.68 19.54
CA GLN A 573 29.70 -15.89 20.99
C GLN A 573 30.00 -14.60 21.74
N GLY A 574 30.79 -13.70 21.16
CA GLY A 574 31.08 -12.40 21.74
C GLY A 574 29.86 -11.48 21.85
N PHE A 575 29.02 -11.45 20.81
CA PHE A 575 27.78 -10.68 20.82
C PHE A 575 26.73 -11.26 21.78
N ALA A 576 26.55 -12.57 21.77
CA ALA A 576 25.59 -13.25 22.64
C ALA A 576 25.95 -13.13 24.13
N ALA A 577 27.23 -12.86 24.45
CA ALA A 577 27.71 -12.62 25.80
C ALA A 577 27.64 -11.15 26.25
N ALA A 578 27.21 -10.22 25.38
CA ALA A 578 27.14 -8.80 25.70
C ALA A 578 25.94 -8.46 26.59
N ASP A 579 26.10 -7.53 27.53
CA ASP A 579 25.01 -7.01 28.37
C ASP A 579 23.85 -6.45 27.54
N GLU A 580 24.15 -5.93 26.34
CA GLU A 580 23.19 -5.40 25.39
C GLU A 580 22.25 -6.49 24.82
N PHE A 581 22.79 -7.66 24.46
CA PHE A 581 21.99 -8.81 24.03
C PHE A 581 21.09 -9.33 25.17
N ALA A 582 21.63 -9.36 26.39
CA ALA A 582 20.87 -9.73 27.58
C ALA A 582 19.69 -8.76 27.82
N ALA A 583 19.89 -7.46 27.62
CA ALA A 583 18.83 -6.46 27.75
C ALA A 583 17.74 -6.60 26.66
N ARG A 584 18.12 -6.81 25.40
CA ARG A 584 17.18 -7.00 24.28
C ARG A 584 16.30 -8.25 24.46
N SER A 585 16.87 -9.32 25.00
CA SER A 585 16.14 -10.58 25.21
C SER A 585 15.29 -10.60 26.49
N ALA A 586 15.45 -9.64 27.41
CA ALA A 586 14.89 -9.68 28.77
C ALA A 586 13.34 -9.55 28.89
N GLY A 587 12.62 -9.30 27.79
CA GLY A 587 11.15 -9.16 27.79
C GLY A 587 10.39 -10.20 26.95
N LEU A 588 11.10 -11.05 26.21
CA LEU A 588 10.49 -11.99 25.27
C LEU A 588 10.12 -13.30 25.95
N THR A 589 8.96 -13.86 25.61
CA THR A 589 8.67 -15.27 25.86
C THR A 589 9.65 -16.14 25.07
N THR A 590 9.92 -17.36 25.53
CA THR A 590 10.86 -18.26 24.84
C THR A 590 10.41 -18.54 23.40
N ALA A 591 9.11 -18.72 23.16
CA ALA A 591 8.57 -18.89 21.82
C ALA A 591 8.83 -17.66 20.91
N ASN A 592 8.60 -16.45 21.41
CA ASN A 592 8.84 -15.23 20.64
C ASN A 592 10.34 -14.98 20.41
N PHE A 593 11.18 -15.33 21.38
CA PHE A 593 12.63 -15.25 21.24
C PHE A 593 13.14 -16.17 20.11
N VAL A 594 12.71 -17.44 20.09
CA VAL A 594 13.08 -18.38 19.02
C VAL A 594 12.52 -17.94 17.68
N ALA A 595 11.27 -17.46 17.63
CA ALA A 595 10.68 -16.92 16.41
C ALA A 595 11.46 -15.71 15.88
N THR A 596 11.97 -14.86 16.77
CA THR A 596 12.84 -13.73 16.43
C THR A 596 14.15 -14.21 15.81
N LEU A 597 14.76 -15.29 16.34
CA LEU A 597 15.97 -15.85 15.74
C LEU A 597 15.73 -16.44 14.33
N TYR A 598 14.59 -17.10 14.10
CA TYR A 598 14.24 -17.54 12.73
C TYR A 598 14.07 -16.35 11.78
N ALA A 599 13.35 -15.32 12.22
CA ALA A 599 13.07 -14.15 11.39
C ALA A 599 14.32 -13.30 11.14
N GLU A 600 15.07 -12.96 12.19
CA GLU A 600 16.19 -12.01 12.12
C GLU A 600 17.52 -12.67 11.73
N ALA A 601 17.69 -13.99 11.94
CA ALA A 601 18.92 -14.70 11.54
C ALA A 601 18.76 -15.42 10.20
N LEU A 602 17.63 -16.08 9.97
CA LEU A 602 17.44 -16.98 8.83
C LEU A 602 16.47 -16.42 7.80
N ASN A 603 16.06 -15.16 7.95
CA ASN A 603 15.12 -14.45 7.08
C ASN A 603 13.86 -15.27 6.71
N ARG A 604 13.35 -16.06 7.66
CA ARG A 604 12.16 -16.89 7.42
C ARG A 604 11.38 -17.15 8.70
N GLN A 605 10.14 -17.57 8.53
CA GLN A 605 9.36 -18.09 9.65
C GLN A 605 9.86 -19.49 10.04
N GLY A 606 9.99 -19.72 11.34
CA GLY A 606 10.27 -21.04 11.87
C GLY A 606 9.07 -21.95 11.68
N GLU A 607 9.30 -23.15 11.15
CA GLU A 607 8.25 -24.16 11.10
C GLU A 607 7.82 -24.58 12.51
N ALA A 608 6.56 -24.96 12.68
CA ALA A 608 5.98 -25.25 14.00
C ALA A 608 6.78 -26.28 14.80
N ALA A 609 7.35 -27.28 14.13
CA ALA A 609 8.20 -28.30 14.76
C ALA A 609 9.54 -27.72 15.25
N GLY A 610 10.17 -26.84 14.45
CA GLY A 610 11.43 -26.17 14.80
C GLY A 610 11.25 -25.22 15.97
N LEU A 611 10.23 -24.36 15.95
CA LEU A 611 9.91 -23.44 17.04
C LEU A 611 9.70 -24.18 18.37
N GLN A 612 8.92 -25.26 18.34
CA GLN A 612 8.64 -26.08 19.53
C GLN A 612 9.89 -26.77 20.07
N TRP A 613 10.75 -27.26 19.18
CA TRP A 613 11.97 -27.96 19.60
C TRP A 613 12.93 -27.01 20.33
N TRP A 614 13.24 -25.85 19.72
CA TRP A 614 14.14 -24.87 20.32
C TRP A 614 13.59 -24.30 21.63
N ALA A 615 12.29 -23.99 21.67
CA ALA A 615 11.67 -23.49 22.90
C ALA A 615 11.75 -24.52 24.04
N ALA A 616 11.55 -25.80 23.74
CA ALA A 616 11.66 -26.87 24.73
C ALA A 616 13.08 -27.06 25.27
N GLN A 617 14.12 -26.83 24.45
CA GLN A 617 15.52 -26.88 24.92
C GLN A 617 15.80 -25.74 25.93
N ILE A 618 15.29 -24.54 25.64
CA ILE A 618 15.50 -23.36 26.48
C ILE A 618 14.70 -23.44 27.78
N ASP A 619 13.39 -23.71 27.69
CA ASP A 619 12.52 -23.79 28.88
C ASP A 619 12.87 -24.99 29.78
N GLY A 620 13.42 -26.06 29.20
CA GLY A 620 13.93 -27.22 29.91
C GLY A 620 15.30 -27.01 30.57
N GLY A 621 15.96 -25.87 30.34
CA GLY A 621 17.29 -25.55 30.86
C GLY A 621 18.43 -26.37 30.25
N ALA A 622 18.19 -27.04 29.13
CA ALA A 622 19.20 -27.81 28.39
C ALA A 622 20.10 -26.91 27.53
N MET A 623 19.65 -25.69 27.26
CA MET A 623 20.32 -24.68 26.45
C MET A 623 19.94 -23.29 26.96
N SER A 624 20.88 -22.36 26.99
CA SER A 624 20.60 -20.95 27.29
C SER A 624 20.19 -20.17 26.01
N ARG A 625 19.70 -18.94 26.18
CA ARG A 625 19.28 -18.10 25.04
C ARG A 625 20.46 -17.68 24.16
N ASP A 626 21.60 -17.43 24.77
CA ASP A 626 22.88 -17.17 24.10
C ASP A 626 23.37 -18.40 23.32
N GLU A 627 23.30 -19.60 23.91
CA GLU A 627 23.64 -20.85 23.20
C GLU A 627 22.71 -21.11 22.02
N ALA A 628 21.40 -20.81 22.16
CA ALA A 628 20.44 -20.92 21.07
C ALA A 628 20.76 -19.93 19.94
N ALA A 629 21.03 -18.67 20.26
CA ALA A 629 21.38 -17.66 19.27
C ALA A 629 22.66 -18.04 18.50
N VAL A 630 23.72 -18.48 19.19
CA VAL A 630 24.94 -18.99 18.55
C VAL A 630 24.64 -20.20 17.66
N GLY A 631 23.71 -21.08 18.06
CA GLY A 631 23.27 -22.23 17.26
C GLY A 631 22.64 -21.84 15.92
N PHE A 632 21.82 -20.79 15.89
CA PHE A 632 21.28 -20.24 14.65
C PHE A 632 22.38 -19.63 13.79
N LEU A 633 23.23 -18.79 14.39
CA LEU A 633 24.27 -18.03 13.70
C LEU A 633 25.46 -18.87 13.22
N SER A 634 25.63 -20.07 13.76
CA SER A 634 26.64 -21.03 13.29
C SER A 634 26.06 -22.09 12.35
N SER A 635 24.78 -21.98 12.00
CA SER A 635 24.16 -22.88 11.04
C SER A 635 24.62 -22.58 9.61
N ALA A 636 24.68 -23.61 8.78
CA ALA A 636 24.93 -23.44 7.35
C ALA A 636 23.84 -22.59 6.67
N GLU A 637 22.66 -22.50 7.28
CA GLU A 637 21.53 -21.71 6.83
C GLU A 637 21.76 -20.21 7.10
N PHE A 638 22.19 -19.83 8.30
CA PHE A 638 22.59 -18.46 8.60
C PHE A 638 23.76 -17.98 7.74
N ALA A 639 24.75 -18.84 7.50
CA ALA A 639 25.84 -18.52 6.58
C ALA A 639 25.35 -18.23 5.14
N GLY A 640 24.15 -18.69 4.78
CA GLY A 640 23.47 -18.33 3.53
C GLY A 640 22.63 -17.04 3.61
N HIS A 641 22.16 -16.63 4.80
CA HIS A 641 21.26 -15.47 5.00
C HIS A 641 21.94 -14.20 5.53
N ALA A 642 23.10 -14.31 6.16
CA ALA A 642 23.85 -13.15 6.63
C ALA A 642 24.20 -12.16 5.49
N ALA A 643 24.15 -12.64 4.24
CA ALA A 643 24.27 -11.91 2.98
C ALA A 643 23.24 -10.78 2.77
N GLU A 644 22.10 -10.78 3.47
CA GLU A 644 20.90 -10.03 3.05
C GLU A 644 20.58 -8.76 3.86
N VAL A 645 21.34 -8.49 4.92
CA VAL A 645 20.96 -7.49 5.93
C VAL A 645 21.78 -6.22 5.73
N TRP A 646 21.47 -5.29 4.81
CA TRP A 646 22.08 -3.92 4.72
C TRP A 646 21.13 -2.86 4.13
N LEU A 647 20.23 -2.31 4.95
CA LEU A 647 19.58 -1.03 4.69
C LEU A 647 19.63 -0.22 5.99
N PHE A 648 19.80 1.10 5.86
CA PHE A 648 19.79 2.17 6.90
C PHE A 648 21.13 2.56 7.56
N ALA A 649 21.82 3.52 6.92
CA ALA A 649 22.38 4.75 7.51
C ALA A 649 22.81 5.74 6.40
#